data_AF-A0A089ZBE5-F1
#
_entry.id   AF-A0A089ZBE5-F1
#
_cell.length_a   1.000
_cell.length_b   1.000
_cell.length_c   1.000
_cell.angle_alpha   90.00
_cell.angle_beta   90.00
_cell.angle_gamma   90.00
#
_symmetry.space_group_name_H-M   'P 1'
#
loop_
_entity.id
_entity.type
_entity.pdbx_description
1 polymer ?
#
loop_
_entity_poly.entity_id
_entity_poly.type
_entity_poly.pdbx_seq_one_letter_code
_entity_poly.pdbx_strand_id
1 'polypeptide(L)'
;MSINRKFFLVVVLCFVALVSVNGIYAAEDGQNLTPSDNLTTTDTNTNATNQSFSSESNSESDNYQAAGEAPPSFTNEQIIQAALDVKRFLEGNKYLPEYITINGIQVNQATFLQLLTQTTIKINNSDTTTTTPINTKLPGTGTETTTPGTFNKNEYLTLAQNIQNYINTNGQAPATMSTVFGNIKFQSLLYLYTRALTMQKTYGTLPTFLAVRPWSNIPITDTNKKTITTQDIINTAIEVKNFVNYYKYLPDYITINGIVVNQATFLQLLTQTTTKINNQDNTPLTLQNIKQPTTSTETITPGTLTQTEYLTLAQNILTYINTNQKAPATMSTVFGNIKFQSLLYLYTRALTMQKTYGTLPTFLAVRPWNNIPITDTNKKTITTQDITQTAIEVKNFLEYHKYLPDYITINGIVVNQATFLQLLTQTTTKINNQDNTPLTLQNIKQPTTSTETITPGTLTQNEYLTLAQNILTYINTNGQAPSTITSTLGNVKFESLLYLYCRVLNNYKDNGVLPQLVTVRPWSASNIPIRDEFFTIQQITKTAIEVKNFLEGNKYLPEYITVNGVVMNQSQFIYLITTATIHINTDDTSLISLINANKPGTGIEALVGGSILQNEYVALANNIRNYIIANKKAPGVVSTSLGQMSYQSSLYMFCRILNQYNSIKDLPSVVNVLPWKTSNIPIYDTISFTTSEIIQSAVDVKKFVVGNAYYPEFITVDGVLVNQAQFLQLLATATIKLNNKDNSVIYLQNGIVPSSDRNIIGVGTLVLSRYVELAGNINTYFSNHDQVGPSKMSSSVGEINFLTLLYTYCRVLSSYQNNALPASVILYKPVYITSDNIYNSVKDPAKDQVRMNSLVSILRNAGVDAYGFGIGPDMQNAVLRNSSVQQGALVVDIYGGACAGTIYAMIGSYYQGIKGAREVYSIWISPPAWDITNLPTKATNGGVNFLPRARDDTFSKYLPDWGYDFYGKPSDGLNNPDLFLNSHGFNFLVTSGNLQYMADHILYEAKT
;
A
#
# COMPACT_ATOMS: atom_id res chain seq x y z
N MET A 1 -0.78 -33.42 -24.60
CA MET A 1 -2.03 -34.01 -25.14
C MET A 1 -3.18 -33.48 -24.29
N SER A 2 -4.21 -32.90 -24.92
CA SER A 2 -5.46 -32.28 -24.37
C SER A 2 -5.28 -31.10 -23.40
N ILE A 3 -5.21 -29.84 -23.84
CA ILE A 3 -6.29 -28.92 -24.26
C ILE A 3 -7.53 -28.98 -23.35
N ASN A 4 -7.74 -27.90 -22.58
CA ASN A 4 -9.07 -27.32 -22.42
C ASN A 4 -8.96 -25.79 -22.31
N ARG A 5 -9.36 -25.11 -23.40
CA ARG A 5 -9.51 -23.66 -23.52
C ARG A 5 -10.88 -23.27 -22.99
N LYS A 6 -10.95 -22.28 -22.10
CA LYS A 6 -11.99 -21.22 -22.02
C LYS A 6 -11.82 -20.45 -20.72
N PHE A 7 -11.29 -19.23 -20.81
CA PHE A 7 -11.85 -17.98 -20.27
C PHE A 7 -10.76 -16.91 -20.35
N PHE A 8 -10.86 -16.05 -21.36
CA PHE A 8 -10.00 -14.90 -21.62
C PHE A 8 -10.94 -13.69 -21.72
N LEU A 9 -10.44 -12.53 -21.28
CA LEU A 9 -11.03 -11.16 -21.29
C LEU A 9 -11.96 -10.75 -20.12
N VAL A 10 -11.86 -9.45 -19.82
CA VAL A 10 -12.47 -8.63 -18.73
C VAL A 10 -11.54 -8.60 -17.50
N VAL A 11 -10.75 -7.56 -17.20
CA VAL A 11 -11.03 -6.11 -17.01
C VAL A 11 -9.71 -5.32 -17.09
N VAL A 12 -9.62 -4.25 -17.91
CA VAL A 12 -9.06 -2.92 -17.54
C VAL A 12 -9.57 -1.91 -18.58
N LEU A 13 -10.38 -0.94 -18.15
CA LEU A 13 -10.80 0.22 -18.93
C LEU A 13 -11.03 1.40 -17.97
N CYS A 14 -10.84 2.61 -18.51
CA CYS A 14 -11.15 3.96 -17.99
C CYS A 14 -10.02 4.65 -17.18
N PHE A 15 -9.58 5.89 -17.43
CA PHE A 15 -10.07 7.04 -18.21
C PHE A 15 -8.90 8.01 -18.49
N VAL A 16 -8.77 8.55 -19.71
CA VAL A 16 -8.46 9.99 -19.95
C VAL A 16 -9.10 10.39 -21.28
N ALA A 17 -10.00 11.37 -21.23
CA ALA A 17 -10.50 12.08 -22.40
C ALA A 17 -10.47 13.59 -22.12
N LEU A 18 -9.82 14.35 -22.99
CA LEU A 18 -10.28 15.67 -23.45
C LEU A 18 -9.44 16.10 -24.67
N VAL A 19 -10.17 16.32 -25.77
CA VAL A 19 -9.72 16.73 -27.10
C VAL A 19 -10.03 18.22 -27.27
N SER A 20 -9.15 18.97 -27.92
CA SER A 20 -9.57 20.05 -28.83
C SER A 20 -8.56 20.18 -29.97
N VAL A 21 -9.07 20.60 -31.14
CA VAL A 21 -8.67 20.19 -32.49
C VAL A 21 -7.99 21.35 -33.25
N ASN A 22 -7.17 20.98 -34.25
CA ASN A 22 -6.86 21.62 -35.55
C ASN A 22 -5.34 21.85 -35.73
N GLY A 23 -4.67 21.40 -36.80
CA GLY A 23 -5.11 20.63 -37.97
C GLY A 23 -3.94 20.39 -38.94
N ILE A 24 -4.17 19.39 -39.81
CA ILE A 24 -3.68 19.18 -41.18
C ILE A 24 -2.18 18.84 -41.39
N TYR A 25 -1.92 17.55 -41.62
CA TYR A 25 -0.97 17.06 -42.64
C TYR A 25 -1.49 15.73 -43.21
N ALA A 26 -1.54 15.63 -44.54
CA ALA A 26 -1.80 14.40 -45.27
C ALA A 26 -0.46 13.67 -45.53
N ALA A 27 -0.43 12.37 -45.25
CA ALA A 27 0.59 11.45 -45.71
C ALA A 27 -0.12 10.23 -46.28
N GLU A 28 0.27 9.80 -47.48
CA GLU A 28 -0.06 8.49 -47.99
C GLU A 28 1.19 7.62 -48.08
N ASP A 29 0.90 6.35 -47.89
CA ASP A 29 1.70 5.26 -47.41
C ASP A 29 2.50 4.58 -48.54
N GLY A 30 3.52 3.81 -48.18
CA GLY A 30 4.28 3.04 -49.14
C GLY A 30 5.27 2.09 -48.49
N GLN A 31 4.84 0.84 -48.27
CA GLN A 31 5.76 -0.29 -48.13
C GLN A 31 5.41 -1.44 -49.08
N ASN A 32 6.49 -1.87 -49.75
CA ASN A 32 6.90 -3.22 -50.13
C ASN A 32 6.02 -4.08 -51.05
N LEU A 33 6.65 -4.61 -52.09
CA LEU A 33 6.89 -6.06 -52.27
C LEU A 33 8.01 -6.30 -53.30
N THR A 34 8.79 -7.36 -53.09
CA THR A 34 9.99 -7.79 -53.81
C THR A 34 9.65 -8.92 -54.82
N PRO A 35 10.60 -9.63 -55.51
CA PRO A 35 10.58 -9.81 -56.96
C PRO A 35 10.36 -11.28 -57.41
N SER A 36 10.08 -11.53 -58.69
CA SER A 36 10.26 -12.87 -59.29
C SER A 36 10.43 -12.84 -60.80
N ASP A 37 11.27 -13.77 -61.27
CA ASP A 37 11.83 -13.98 -62.61
C ASP A 37 10.86 -14.42 -63.74
N ASN A 38 11.45 -14.36 -64.94
CA ASN A 38 11.32 -15.27 -66.10
C ASN A 38 10.51 -14.84 -67.34
N LEU A 39 11.30 -14.63 -68.40
CA LEU A 39 11.13 -14.97 -69.82
C LEU A 39 9.70 -15.12 -70.38
N THR A 40 9.40 -14.34 -71.43
CA THR A 40 9.26 -14.86 -72.80
C THR A 40 9.18 -13.73 -73.83
N THR A 41 9.91 -13.95 -74.92
CA THR A 41 10.01 -13.17 -76.15
C THR A 41 8.79 -13.35 -77.07
N THR A 42 8.32 -12.30 -77.75
CA THR A 42 8.17 -12.23 -79.23
C THR A 42 7.66 -10.85 -79.70
N ASP A 43 8.47 -10.21 -80.55
CA ASP A 43 8.16 -9.53 -81.82
C ASP A 43 6.90 -8.63 -81.95
N THR A 44 6.93 -7.39 -82.47
CA THR A 44 7.62 -6.91 -83.69
C THR A 44 7.59 -5.37 -83.82
N ASN A 45 8.68 -4.82 -84.38
CA ASN A 45 8.83 -3.69 -85.33
C ASN A 45 8.15 -2.32 -85.12
N THR A 46 8.98 -1.24 -85.10
CA THR A 46 9.38 -0.52 -86.33
C THR A 46 10.57 0.44 -86.12
N ASN A 47 11.64 0.18 -86.88
CA ASN A 47 12.60 1.07 -87.58
C ASN A 47 13.02 2.44 -87.01
N ALA A 48 14.33 2.57 -86.73
CA ALA A 48 15.19 3.63 -87.33
C ALA A 48 16.67 3.21 -87.28
N THR A 49 17.14 2.74 -88.44
CA THR A 49 18.49 2.70 -89.03
C THR A 49 19.73 3.09 -88.19
N ASN A 50 20.63 2.11 -88.06
CA ASN A 50 22.07 2.28 -87.89
C ASN A 50 22.72 2.91 -89.14
N GLN A 51 23.68 3.82 -88.93
CA GLN A 51 24.91 3.83 -89.71
C GLN A 51 26.10 3.84 -88.75
N SER A 52 26.89 2.77 -88.86
CA SER A 52 28.24 2.65 -88.34
C SER A 52 29.17 3.65 -89.02
N PHE A 53 30.14 4.21 -88.27
CA PHE A 53 31.42 4.55 -88.85
C PHE A 53 32.56 4.05 -87.98
N SER A 54 33.49 3.40 -88.67
CA SER A 54 34.70 2.73 -88.23
C SER A 54 35.77 3.70 -87.75
N SER A 55 36.64 3.14 -86.92
CA SER A 55 37.96 3.65 -86.53
C SER A 55 38.83 4.03 -87.73
N GLU A 56 39.27 5.29 -87.77
CA GLU A 56 40.46 5.71 -88.50
C GLU A 56 41.37 6.57 -87.62
N SER A 57 42.65 6.21 -87.66
CA SER A 57 43.79 6.98 -87.17
C SER A 57 44.16 8.08 -88.17
N ASN A 58 44.21 9.34 -87.77
CA ASN A 58 45.12 10.39 -88.29
C ASN A 58 44.88 11.71 -87.53
N SER A 59 45.89 12.29 -86.90
CA SER A 59 46.85 13.29 -87.42
C SER A 59 46.31 14.73 -87.37
N GLU A 60 47.08 15.59 -86.68
CA GLU A 60 47.21 17.04 -86.82
C GLU A 60 46.00 17.85 -87.33
N SER A 61 45.50 18.75 -86.47
CA SER A 61 44.91 20.01 -86.93
C SER A 61 45.64 21.19 -86.28
N ASP A 62 46.75 21.57 -86.89
CA ASP A 62 47.26 22.94 -86.84
C ASP A 62 46.38 23.84 -87.72
N ASN A 63 45.79 24.88 -87.12
CA ASN A 63 45.64 26.26 -87.67
C ASN A 63 44.69 27.04 -86.75
N TYR A 64 44.97 28.25 -86.26
CA TYR A 64 45.80 29.34 -86.79
C TYR A 64 46.50 30.08 -85.63
N GLN A 65 47.81 30.31 -85.74
CA GLN A 65 48.41 31.57 -85.25
C GLN A 65 49.06 32.25 -86.44
N ALA A 66 48.66 33.49 -86.71
CA ALA A 66 49.42 34.40 -87.54
C ALA A 66 50.78 34.64 -86.87
N ALA A 67 51.87 34.56 -87.65
CA ALA A 67 53.22 34.83 -87.17
C ALA A 67 53.32 36.28 -86.66
N GLY A 68 53.29 36.46 -85.34
CA GLY A 68 53.45 37.76 -84.67
C GLY A 68 52.59 37.98 -83.42
N GLU A 69 51.53 37.20 -83.19
CA GLU A 69 50.71 37.33 -81.98
C GLU A 69 51.34 36.58 -80.79
N ALA A 70 51.44 37.26 -79.64
CA ALA A 70 51.82 36.61 -78.39
C ALA A 70 50.88 35.41 -78.14
N PRO A 71 51.41 34.28 -77.60
CA PRO A 71 50.56 33.13 -77.29
C PRO A 71 49.39 33.57 -76.41
N PRO A 72 48.16 33.07 -76.66
CA PRO A 72 46.99 33.52 -75.94
C PRO A 72 47.21 33.32 -74.44
N SER A 73 46.89 34.33 -73.63
CA SER A 73 46.98 34.24 -72.17
C SER A 73 45.71 34.79 -71.54
N PHE A 74 45.27 34.18 -70.45
CA PHE A 74 43.99 34.49 -69.83
C PHE A 74 44.17 35.08 -68.43
N THR A 75 43.33 36.04 -68.06
CA THR A 75 43.25 36.52 -66.68
C THR A 75 42.58 35.48 -65.79
N ASN A 76 42.83 35.55 -64.47
CA ASN A 76 42.13 34.69 -63.51
C ASN A 76 40.60 34.85 -63.62
N GLU A 77 40.09 36.07 -63.83
CA GLU A 77 38.66 36.34 -63.99
C GLU A 77 38.04 35.69 -65.23
N GLN A 78 38.75 35.70 -66.37
CA GLN A 78 38.30 35.02 -67.58
C GLN A 78 38.16 33.51 -67.37
N ILE A 79 39.12 32.90 -66.66
CA ILE A 79 39.08 31.47 -66.32
C ILE A 79 37.98 31.18 -65.31
N ILE A 80 37.80 32.01 -64.28
CA ILE A 80 36.72 31.88 -63.29
C ILE A 80 35.34 31.99 -63.96
N GLN A 81 35.17 32.89 -64.93
CA GLN A 81 33.92 33.01 -65.69
C GLN A 81 33.64 31.74 -66.49
N ALA A 82 34.62 31.24 -67.23
CA ALA A 82 34.50 29.96 -67.94
C ALA A 82 34.21 28.79 -66.98
N ALA A 83 34.79 28.78 -65.79
CA ALA A 83 34.54 27.77 -64.77
C ALA A 83 33.07 27.77 -64.31
N LEU A 84 32.47 28.94 -64.14
CA LEU A 84 31.05 29.09 -63.80
C LEU A 84 30.14 28.54 -64.91
N ASP A 85 30.46 28.85 -66.17
CA ASP A 85 29.67 28.43 -67.31
C ASP A 85 29.76 26.91 -67.53
N VAL A 86 30.96 26.34 -67.39
CA VAL A 86 31.16 24.88 -67.43
C VAL A 86 30.47 24.19 -66.26
N LYS A 87 30.53 24.74 -65.03
CA LYS A 87 29.78 24.19 -63.89
C LYS A 87 28.28 24.12 -64.20
N ARG A 88 27.68 25.21 -64.71
CA ARG A 88 26.25 25.25 -65.08
C ARG A 88 25.93 24.22 -66.16
N PHE A 89 26.79 24.11 -67.18
CA PHE A 89 26.63 23.12 -68.23
C PHE A 89 26.66 21.69 -67.67
N LEU A 90 27.64 21.36 -66.84
CA LEU A 90 27.78 20.04 -66.22
C LEU A 90 26.59 19.67 -65.34
N GLU A 91 26.09 20.63 -64.56
CA GLU A 91 24.96 20.41 -63.65
C GLU A 91 23.65 20.17 -64.40
N GLY A 92 23.46 20.81 -65.56
CA GLY A 92 22.30 20.62 -66.43
C GLY A 92 22.39 19.37 -67.32
N ASN A 93 23.56 19.06 -67.87
CA ASN A 93 23.70 18.08 -68.96
C ASN A 93 24.37 16.76 -68.54
N LYS A 94 25.11 16.72 -67.42
CA LYS A 94 25.78 15.51 -66.87
C LYS A 94 26.91 14.91 -67.70
N TYR A 95 27.41 15.61 -68.72
CA TYR A 95 28.61 15.26 -69.49
C TYR A 95 29.48 16.49 -69.72
N LEU A 96 30.77 16.31 -70.03
CA LEU A 96 31.70 17.40 -70.30
C LEU A 96 31.47 18.02 -71.69
N PRO A 97 31.52 19.36 -71.84
CA PRO A 97 31.50 19.99 -73.15
C PRO A 97 32.75 19.60 -73.94
N GLU A 98 32.63 19.40 -75.25
CA GLU A 98 33.73 18.99 -76.13
C GLU A 98 34.87 20.03 -76.13
N TYR A 99 34.50 21.31 -76.25
CA TYR A 99 35.39 22.46 -76.15
C TYR A 99 34.84 23.48 -75.15
N ILE A 100 35.74 24.22 -74.51
CA ILE A 100 35.43 25.29 -73.56
C ILE A 100 35.89 26.61 -74.15
N THR A 101 34.98 27.58 -74.24
CA THR A 101 35.32 28.93 -74.72
C THR A 101 35.76 29.81 -73.55
N ILE A 102 36.96 30.38 -73.65
CA ILE A 102 37.51 31.36 -72.71
C ILE A 102 37.85 32.62 -73.50
N ASN A 103 37.16 33.72 -73.24
CA ASN A 103 37.36 34.99 -73.94
C ASN A 103 37.41 34.86 -75.48
N GLY A 104 36.50 34.06 -76.07
CA GLY A 104 36.42 33.81 -77.51
C GLY A 104 37.35 32.72 -78.05
N ILE A 105 38.28 32.19 -77.25
CA ILE A 105 39.21 31.13 -77.65
C ILE A 105 38.70 29.77 -77.16
N GLN A 106 38.66 28.77 -78.04
CA GLN A 106 38.30 27.40 -77.68
C GLN A 106 39.52 26.62 -77.16
N VAL A 107 39.37 25.98 -76.01
CA VAL A 107 40.34 25.05 -75.44
C VAL A 107 39.70 23.69 -75.19
N ASN A 108 40.48 22.61 -75.27
CA ASN A 108 39.99 21.27 -74.94
C ASN A 108 39.83 21.09 -73.41
N GLN A 109 39.15 20.01 -72.99
CA GLN A 109 38.87 19.74 -71.58
C GLN A 109 40.13 19.58 -70.71
N ALA A 110 41.21 19.00 -71.24
CA ALA A 110 42.45 18.74 -70.51
C ALA A 110 43.25 20.02 -70.26
N THR A 111 43.37 20.88 -71.28
CA THR A 111 43.90 22.23 -71.14
C THR A 111 43.04 23.05 -70.18
N PHE A 112 41.72 22.89 -70.21
CA PHE A 112 40.87 23.58 -69.24
C PHE A 112 41.11 23.12 -67.79
N LEU A 113 41.27 21.81 -67.53
CA LEU A 113 41.66 21.31 -66.20
C LEU A 113 42.97 21.95 -65.73
N GLN A 114 43.98 22.03 -66.59
CA GLN A 114 45.26 22.70 -66.32
C GLN A 114 45.07 24.18 -65.92
N LEU A 115 44.24 24.92 -66.67
CA LEU A 115 43.93 26.32 -66.36
C LEU A 115 43.22 26.45 -65.01
N LEU A 116 42.22 25.59 -64.73
CA LEU A 116 41.48 25.60 -63.46
C LEU A 116 42.40 25.36 -62.25
N THR A 117 43.29 24.36 -62.32
CA THR A 117 44.22 24.03 -61.24
C THR A 117 45.28 25.12 -61.06
N GLN A 118 45.84 25.66 -62.15
CA GLN A 118 46.79 26.76 -62.09
C GLN A 118 46.15 28.02 -61.46
N THR A 119 44.98 28.42 -61.94
CA THR A 119 44.26 29.59 -61.41
C THR A 119 43.91 29.41 -59.94
N THR A 120 43.53 28.19 -59.52
CA THR A 120 43.29 27.90 -58.09
C THR A 120 44.54 28.13 -57.24
N ILE A 121 45.73 27.71 -57.71
CA ILE A 121 47.02 27.93 -57.02
C ILE A 121 47.38 29.43 -57.01
N LYS A 122 47.25 30.12 -58.15
CA LYS A 122 47.56 31.55 -58.27
C LYS A 122 46.71 32.40 -57.34
N ILE A 123 45.39 32.13 -57.29
CA ILE A 123 44.48 32.81 -56.35
C ILE A 123 44.93 32.60 -54.90
N ASN A 124 45.34 31.39 -54.52
CA ASN A 124 45.83 31.14 -53.17
C ASN A 124 47.09 31.97 -52.85
N ASN A 125 47.95 32.19 -53.84
CA ASN A 125 49.20 32.96 -53.71
C ASN A 125 49.02 34.46 -53.98
N SER A 126 47.79 34.94 -54.17
CA SER A 126 47.49 36.33 -54.57
C SER A 126 48.17 36.77 -55.88
N ASP A 127 48.43 35.83 -56.79
CA ASP A 127 49.06 36.08 -58.09
C ASP A 127 48.01 36.44 -59.16
N THR A 128 48.12 37.66 -59.70
CA THR A 128 47.20 38.25 -60.69
C THR A 128 47.70 38.22 -62.12
N THR A 129 48.88 37.65 -62.38
CA THR A 129 49.45 37.55 -63.74
C THR A 129 48.52 36.73 -64.65
N THR A 130 48.63 36.90 -65.97
CA THR A 130 47.89 36.03 -66.90
C THR A 130 48.47 34.61 -66.93
N THR A 131 47.65 33.64 -67.30
CA THR A 131 48.05 32.23 -67.44
C THR A 131 48.00 31.84 -68.91
N THR A 132 49.12 31.37 -69.45
CA THR A 132 49.18 30.79 -70.79
C THR A 132 48.64 29.35 -70.76
N PRO A 133 47.74 28.96 -71.68
CA PRO A 133 47.28 27.60 -71.82
C PRO A 133 48.43 26.74 -72.36
N ILE A 134 48.57 25.54 -71.80
CA ILE A 134 49.47 24.51 -72.34
C ILE A 134 48.61 23.55 -73.16
N ASN A 135 49.03 23.24 -74.40
CA ASN A 135 48.33 22.26 -75.21
C ASN A 135 48.44 20.88 -74.55
N THR A 136 47.38 20.45 -73.87
CA THR A 136 47.39 19.26 -73.02
C THR A 136 46.54 18.18 -73.67
N LYS A 137 47.09 16.97 -73.82
CA LYS A 137 46.36 15.83 -74.39
C LYS A 137 45.26 15.35 -73.43
N LEU A 138 44.13 14.92 -73.99
CA LEU A 138 43.06 14.24 -73.23
C LEU A 138 43.61 12.97 -72.53
N PRO A 139 43.10 12.62 -71.34
CA PRO A 139 43.54 11.42 -70.62
C PRO A 139 43.12 10.12 -71.34
N GLY A 140 43.78 9.01 -70.99
CA GLY A 140 43.27 7.66 -71.30
C GLY A 140 42.08 7.24 -70.41
N THR A 141 41.68 5.97 -70.48
CA THR A 141 40.62 5.41 -69.61
C THR A 141 41.11 5.24 -68.17
N GLY A 142 40.25 5.54 -67.18
CA GLY A 142 40.55 5.35 -65.77
C GLY A 142 39.30 4.96 -64.96
N THR A 143 39.50 4.17 -63.90
CA THR A 143 38.42 3.71 -63.03
C THR A 143 38.34 4.57 -61.77
N GLU A 144 37.16 5.15 -61.52
CA GLU A 144 36.89 5.94 -60.32
C GLU A 144 36.57 5.03 -59.13
N THR A 145 37.29 5.21 -58.03
CA THR A 145 37.04 4.52 -56.74
C THR A 145 36.72 5.51 -55.62
N THR A 146 36.31 6.72 -56.01
CA THR A 146 36.05 7.83 -55.09
C THR A 146 34.91 7.49 -54.13
N THR A 147 35.06 7.87 -52.87
CA THR A 147 34.02 7.82 -51.84
C THR A 147 33.62 9.24 -51.45
N PRO A 148 32.36 9.48 -51.03
CA PRO A 148 31.94 10.81 -50.57
C PRO A 148 32.80 11.34 -49.42
N GLY A 149 33.26 12.58 -49.52
CA GLY A 149 34.12 13.21 -48.51
C GLY A 149 34.25 14.72 -48.73
N THR A 150 35.17 15.35 -48.00
CA THR A 150 35.46 16.78 -48.11
C THR A 150 36.95 17.04 -47.97
N PHE A 151 37.53 17.74 -48.94
CA PHE A 151 38.87 18.29 -48.81
C PHE A 151 38.84 19.58 -48.01
N ASN A 152 39.80 19.74 -47.10
CA ASN A 152 40.16 21.06 -46.61
C ASN A 152 40.98 21.83 -47.67
N LYS A 153 41.12 23.14 -47.46
CA LYS A 153 41.84 24.03 -48.38
C LYS A 153 43.23 23.54 -48.79
N ASN A 154 44.02 23.07 -47.84
CA ASN A 154 45.39 22.62 -48.11
C ASN A 154 45.39 21.33 -48.95
N GLU A 155 44.45 20.42 -48.70
CA GLU A 155 44.36 19.15 -49.43
C GLU A 155 44.01 19.36 -50.90
N TYR A 156 42.99 20.16 -51.23
CA TYR A 156 42.64 20.37 -52.65
C TYR A 156 43.66 21.28 -53.37
N LEU A 157 44.40 22.13 -52.66
CA LEU A 157 45.53 22.87 -53.26
C LEU A 157 46.70 21.93 -53.56
N THR A 158 46.98 20.98 -52.67
CA THR A 158 48.00 19.95 -52.89
C THR A 158 47.62 19.07 -54.08
N LEU A 159 46.34 18.69 -54.18
CA LEU A 159 45.82 17.97 -55.35
C LEU A 159 45.98 18.78 -56.64
N ALA A 160 45.77 20.11 -56.59
CA ALA A 160 45.91 20.98 -57.75
C ALA A 160 47.36 20.99 -58.22
N GLN A 161 48.30 21.11 -57.29
CA GLN A 161 49.73 21.06 -57.58
C GLN A 161 50.14 19.70 -58.17
N ASN A 162 49.60 18.60 -57.64
CA ASN A 162 49.89 17.26 -58.17
C ASN A 162 49.38 17.10 -59.61
N ILE A 163 48.22 17.66 -59.93
CA ILE A 163 47.68 17.68 -61.30
C ILE A 163 48.58 18.51 -62.22
N GLN A 164 49.00 19.72 -61.78
CA GLN A 164 49.93 20.55 -62.55
C GLN A 164 51.25 19.84 -62.82
N ASN A 165 51.83 19.20 -61.79
CA ASN A 165 53.06 18.45 -61.94
C ASN A 165 52.89 17.28 -62.93
N TYR A 166 51.79 16.53 -62.83
CA TYR A 166 51.49 15.45 -63.77
C TYR A 166 51.39 15.95 -65.21
N ILE A 167 50.66 17.05 -65.45
CA ILE A 167 50.48 17.63 -66.78
C ILE A 167 51.82 18.13 -67.34
N ASN A 168 52.61 18.84 -66.53
CA ASN A 168 53.92 19.34 -66.96
C ASN A 168 54.91 18.22 -67.31
N THR A 169 54.84 17.09 -66.59
CA THR A 169 55.71 15.94 -66.86
C THR A 169 55.26 15.12 -68.06
N ASN A 170 53.96 14.92 -68.26
CA ASN A 170 53.44 13.97 -69.26
C ASN A 170 52.86 14.64 -70.52
N GLY A 171 52.62 15.95 -70.51
CA GLY A 171 51.91 16.65 -71.59
C GLY A 171 50.45 16.21 -71.77
N GLN A 172 49.90 15.47 -70.81
CA GLN A 172 48.57 14.85 -70.85
C GLN A 172 47.90 15.02 -69.48
N ALA A 173 46.58 15.21 -69.47
CA ALA A 173 45.82 15.23 -68.21
C ALA A 173 45.77 13.83 -67.56
N PRO A 174 45.71 13.74 -66.22
CA PRO A 174 45.60 12.46 -65.54
C PRO A 174 44.23 11.81 -65.78
N ALA A 175 44.21 10.52 -66.10
CA ALA A 175 42.96 9.75 -66.16
C ALA A 175 42.28 9.65 -64.79
N THR A 176 43.09 9.49 -63.74
CA THR A 176 42.69 9.55 -62.33
C THR A 176 43.80 10.14 -61.47
N MET A 177 43.45 10.77 -60.36
CA MET A 177 44.37 11.14 -59.28
C MET A 177 44.02 10.38 -58.00
N SER A 178 45.03 9.75 -57.38
CA SER A 178 44.85 9.03 -56.12
C SER A 178 44.79 10.00 -54.94
N THR A 179 43.80 9.82 -54.06
CA THR A 179 43.57 10.66 -52.87
C THR A 179 43.15 9.81 -51.67
N VAL A 180 43.00 10.45 -50.51
CA VAL A 180 42.46 9.81 -49.29
C VAL A 180 41.03 9.27 -49.46
N PHE A 181 40.30 9.74 -50.47
CA PHE A 181 38.94 9.28 -50.77
C PHE A 181 38.87 8.25 -51.91
N GLY A 182 40.03 7.82 -52.45
CA GLY A 182 40.12 6.93 -53.60
C GLY A 182 40.63 7.65 -54.86
N ASN A 183 40.55 6.96 -55.99
CA ASN A 183 40.95 7.49 -57.30
C ASN A 183 39.83 8.37 -57.84
N ILE A 184 40.11 9.67 -57.97
CA ILE A 184 39.20 10.66 -58.56
C ILE A 184 39.50 10.74 -60.05
N LYS A 185 38.52 10.44 -60.90
CA LYS A 185 38.71 10.48 -62.36
C LYS A 185 38.70 11.90 -62.90
N PHE A 186 39.23 12.04 -64.12
CA PHE A 186 39.35 13.30 -64.84
C PHE A 186 38.11 14.21 -64.77
N GLN A 187 36.92 13.68 -65.08
CA GLN A 187 35.68 14.45 -65.09
C GLN A 187 35.37 15.05 -63.72
N SER A 188 35.57 14.26 -62.66
CA SER A 188 35.35 14.66 -61.28
C SER A 188 36.38 15.70 -60.82
N LEU A 189 37.64 15.61 -61.27
CA LEU A 189 38.67 16.64 -61.00
C LEU A 189 38.31 17.97 -61.66
N LEU A 190 37.89 17.95 -62.92
CA LEU A 190 37.47 19.16 -63.63
C LEU A 190 36.25 19.79 -62.95
N TYR A 191 35.24 19.00 -62.60
CA TYR A 191 34.08 19.51 -61.86
C TYR A 191 34.44 20.01 -60.45
N LEU A 192 35.39 19.38 -59.75
CA LEU A 192 35.89 19.84 -58.45
C LEU A 192 36.46 21.27 -58.54
N TYR A 193 37.36 21.54 -59.50
CA TYR A 193 37.99 22.86 -59.61
C TYR A 193 37.08 23.92 -60.25
N THR A 194 36.15 23.55 -61.14
CA THR A 194 35.13 24.52 -61.60
C THR A 194 34.27 25.01 -60.44
N ARG A 195 33.89 24.12 -59.51
CA ARG A 195 33.19 24.49 -58.28
C ARG A 195 34.06 25.32 -57.34
N ALA A 196 35.33 24.96 -57.14
CA ALA A 196 36.25 25.73 -56.30
C ALA A 196 36.38 27.19 -56.75
N LEU A 197 36.54 27.42 -58.06
CA LEU A 197 36.61 28.77 -58.63
C LEU A 197 35.26 29.49 -58.64
N THR A 198 34.15 28.77 -58.85
CA THR A 198 32.80 29.35 -58.73
C THR A 198 32.52 29.81 -57.29
N MET A 199 32.94 29.03 -56.30
CA MET A 199 32.87 29.40 -54.88
C MET A 199 33.70 30.66 -54.61
N GLN A 200 34.91 30.75 -55.16
CA GLN A 200 35.73 31.95 -55.03
C GLN A 200 35.06 33.17 -55.66
N LYS A 201 34.45 33.04 -56.84
CA LYS A 201 33.67 34.13 -57.46
C LYS A 201 32.54 34.61 -56.57
N THR A 202 31.83 33.66 -55.95
CA THR A 202 30.62 33.93 -55.16
C THR A 202 30.94 34.55 -53.81
N TYR A 203 32.01 34.09 -53.15
CA TYR A 203 32.32 34.44 -51.76
C TYR A 203 33.63 35.25 -51.59
N GLY A 204 34.31 35.59 -52.68
CA GLY A 204 35.56 36.36 -52.69
C GLY A 204 36.82 35.57 -52.28
N THR A 205 36.66 34.36 -51.74
CA THR A 205 37.78 33.52 -51.29
C THR A 205 37.59 32.08 -51.72
N LEU A 206 38.69 31.37 -51.99
CA LEU A 206 38.62 29.92 -52.18
C LEU A 206 37.98 29.23 -50.96
N PRO A 207 37.15 28.19 -51.17
CA PRO A 207 36.39 27.57 -50.09
C PRO A 207 37.29 26.87 -49.06
N THR A 208 36.97 26.97 -47.77
CA THR A 208 37.73 26.23 -46.74
C THR A 208 37.52 24.72 -46.85
N PHE A 209 36.32 24.32 -47.27
CA PHE A 209 35.87 22.95 -47.41
C PHE A 209 35.31 22.75 -48.81
N LEU A 210 35.77 21.72 -49.51
CA LEU A 210 35.31 21.40 -50.87
C LEU A 210 34.89 19.94 -50.92
N ALA A 211 33.60 19.69 -51.13
CA ALA A 211 33.05 18.34 -51.12
C ALA A 211 33.59 17.54 -52.32
N VAL A 212 33.72 16.22 -52.19
CA VAL A 212 34.07 15.33 -53.31
C VAL A 212 33.13 14.14 -53.30
N ARG A 213 32.64 13.76 -54.49
CA ARG A 213 31.77 12.60 -54.71
C ARG A 213 32.10 12.00 -56.09
N PRO A 214 31.75 10.73 -56.32
CA PRO A 214 31.83 10.14 -57.66
C PRO A 214 31.07 10.97 -58.69
N TRP A 215 31.52 10.90 -59.94
CA TRP A 215 30.90 11.61 -61.07
C TRP A 215 29.40 11.35 -61.22
N SER A 216 28.94 10.14 -60.89
CA SER A 216 27.52 9.76 -60.91
C SER A 216 26.64 10.58 -59.97
N ASN A 217 27.23 11.38 -59.07
CA ASN A 217 26.54 12.09 -57.99
C ASN A 217 26.54 13.62 -58.19
N ILE A 218 26.57 14.11 -59.43
CA ILE A 218 26.43 15.54 -59.74
C ILE A 218 24.94 15.94 -59.91
N PRO A 219 24.47 17.08 -59.37
CA PRO A 219 25.24 18.21 -58.86
C PRO A 219 25.69 18.03 -57.42
N ILE A 220 26.80 18.65 -57.04
CA ILE A 220 27.31 18.64 -55.66
C ILE A 220 27.24 20.07 -55.09
N THR A 221 26.45 20.23 -54.03
CA THR A 221 26.35 21.48 -53.28
C THR A 221 27.50 21.61 -52.29
N ASP A 222 28.30 22.67 -52.41
CA ASP A 222 29.36 23.01 -51.45
C ASP A 222 28.86 23.92 -50.33
N THR A 223 29.57 23.89 -49.20
CA THR A 223 29.31 24.77 -48.05
C THR A 223 30.27 25.96 -48.06
N ASN A 224 29.81 27.12 -47.59
CA ASN A 224 30.64 28.31 -47.38
C ASN A 224 31.17 28.42 -45.95
N LYS A 225 30.97 27.39 -45.12
CA LYS A 225 31.44 27.35 -43.74
C LYS A 225 32.97 27.40 -43.69
N LYS A 226 33.49 28.18 -42.75
CA LYS A 226 34.93 28.35 -42.53
C LYS A 226 35.47 27.47 -41.41
N THR A 227 34.60 27.00 -40.53
CA THR A 227 34.97 26.23 -39.34
C THR A 227 33.88 25.21 -38.99
N ILE A 228 34.26 24.20 -38.21
CA ILE A 228 33.34 23.23 -37.61
C ILE A 228 33.20 23.56 -36.12
N THR A 229 31.99 23.77 -35.61
CA THR A 229 31.77 24.05 -34.19
C THR A 229 31.37 22.80 -33.42
N THR A 230 31.50 22.83 -32.09
CA THR A 230 30.98 21.77 -31.21
C THR A 230 29.47 21.59 -31.39
N GLN A 231 28.72 22.68 -31.64
CA GLN A 231 27.28 22.62 -31.87
C GLN A 231 26.91 21.91 -33.19
N ASP A 232 27.70 22.10 -34.25
CA ASP A 232 27.50 21.36 -35.52
C ASP A 232 27.66 19.85 -35.29
N ILE A 233 28.67 19.44 -34.51
CA ILE A 233 28.89 18.03 -34.16
C ILE A 233 27.79 17.48 -33.27
N ILE A 234 27.32 18.22 -32.26
CA ILE A 234 26.21 17.80 -31.39
C ILE A 234 24.93 17.57 -32.21
N ASN A 235 24.58 18.49 -33.12
CA ASN A 235 23.40 18.34 -33.96
C ASN A 235 23.51 17.08 -34.85
N THR A 236 24.67 16.90 -35.48
CA THR A 236 24.94 15.72 -36.32
C THR A 236 24.93 14.43 -35.50
N ALA A 237 25.43 14.46 -34.25
CA ALA A 237 25.41 13.31 -33.35
C ALA A 237 23.98 12.83 -33.05
N ILE A 238 23.03 13.77 -32.89
CA ILE A 238 21.62 13.46 -32.67
C ILE A 238 21.02 12.77 -33.90
N GLU A 239 21.30 13.30 -35.10
CA GLU A 239 20.86 12.72 -36.36
C GLU A 239 21.39 11.29 -36.55
N VAL A 240 22.69 11.09 -36.34
CA VAL A 240 23.34 9.77 -36.47
C VAL A 240 22.82 8.80 -35.40
N LYS A 241 22.63 9.23 -34.15
CA LYS A 241 22.02 8.39 -33.10
C LYS A 241 20.61 7.95 -33.50
N ASN A 242 19.79 8.87 -34.01
CA ASN A 242 18.43 8.56 -34.45
C ASN A 242 18.45 7.60 -35.65
N PHE A 243 19.34 7.80 -36.61
CA PHE A 243 19.55 6.89 -37.73
C PHE A 243 19.91 5.48 -37.25
N VAL A 244 20.92 5.35 -36.39
CA VAL A 244 21.36 4.04 -35.86
C VAL A 244 20.26 3.36 -35.05
N ASN A 245 19.50 4.14 -34.26
CA ASN A 245 18.36 3.61 -33.51
C ASN A 245 17.28 3.01 -34.41
N TYR A 246 17.04 3.62 -35.58
CA TYR A 246 16.03 3.17 -36.53
C TYR A 246 16.55 2.02 -37.42
N TYR A 247 17.67 2.26 -38.10
CA TYR A 247 18.19 1.38 -39.15
C TYR A 247 19.11 0.25 -38.67
N LYS A 248 19.66 0.35 -37.44
CA LYS A 248 20.57 -0.66 -36.85
C LYS A 248 21.94 -0.84 -37.54
N TYR A 249 22.30 0.06 -38.45
CA TYR A 249 23.62 0.17 -39.06
C TYR A 249 24.08 1.63 -39.09
N LEU A 250 25.37 1.88 -39.37
CA LEU A 250 25.92 3.22 -39.48
C LEU A 250 25.67 3.81 -40.88
N PRO A 251 25.41 5.13 -41.02
CA PRO A 251 25.35 5.78 -42.34
C PRO A 251 26.66 5.63 -43.11
N ASP A 252 26.59 5.40 -44.42
CA ASP A 252 27.78 5.26 -45.28
C ASP A 252 28.67 6.52 -45.27
N TYR A 253 28.04 7.70 -45.19
CA TYR A 253 28.69 9.00 -44.98
C TYR A 253 27.83 9.89 -44.07
N ILE A 254 28.46 10.88 -43.46
CA ILE A 254 27.84 11.74 -42.45
C ILE A 254 28.00 13.19 -42.91
N THR A 255 26.94 13.99 -42.81
CA THR A 255 26.96 15.40 -43.24
C THR A 255 26.88 16.31 -42.03
N ILE A 256 27.96 17.04 -41.75
CA ILE A 256 28.05 18.02 -40.67
C ILE A 256 27.81 19.40 -41.27
N ASN A 257 26.57 19.89 -41.22
CA ASN A 257 26.22 21.23 -41.72
C ASN A 257 26.73 21.51 -43.16
N GLY A 258 26.56 20.53 -44.05
CA GLY A 258 27.02 20.57 -45.45
C GLY A 258 28.43 20.01 -45.69
N ILE A 259 29.21 19.70 -44.64
CA ILE A 259 30.54 19.07 -44.74
C ILE A 259 30.36 17.55 -44.71
N VAL A 260 30.70 16.87 -45.80
CA VAL A 260 30.61 15.40 -45.88
C VAL A 260 31.86 14.77 -45.30
N VAL A 261 31.70 13.87 -44.33
CA VAL A 261 32.79 13.14 -43.69
C VAL A 261 32.49 11.65 -43.65
N ASN A 262 33.55 10.84 -43.57
CA ASN A 262 33.42 9.40 -43.32
C ASN A 262 33.19 9.12 -41.81
N GLN A 263 32.83 7.88 -41.47
CA GLN A 263 32.54 7.47 -40.09
C GLN A 263 33.76 7.64 -39.15
N ALA A 264 34.98 7.39 -39.64
CA ALA A 264 36.20 7.48 -38.84
C ALA A 264 36.55 8.92 -38.44
N THR A 265 36.47 9.86 -39.39
CA THR A 265 36.58 11.30 -39.12
C THR A 265 35.48 11.74 -38.16
N PHE A 266 34.26 11.22 -38.30
CA PHE A 266 33.20 11.57 -37.36
C PHE A 266 33.46 11.06 -35.94
N LEU A 267 33.96 9.84 -35.75
CA LEU A 267 34.36 9.34 -34.43
C LEU A 267 35.42 10.23 -33.77
N GLN A 268 36.40 10.71 -34.54
CA GLN A 268 37.38 11.69 -34.05
C GLN A 268 36.68 12.98 -33.59
N LEU A 269 35.82 13.56 -34.42
CA LEU A 269 35.13 14.81 -34.09
C LEU A 269 34.20 14.67 -32.88
N LEU A 270 33.51 13.53 -32.74
CA LEU A 270 32.69 13.20 -31.58
C LEU A 270 33.51 13.15 -30.29
N THR A 271 34.65 12.44 -30.32
CA THR A 271 35.53 12.31 -29.14
C THR A 271 36.22 13.63 -28.78
N GLN A 272 36.71 14.39 -29.76
CA GLN A 272 37.23 15.75 -29.53
C GLN A 272 36.17 16.67 -28.95
N THR A 273 34.95 16.66 -29.51
CA THR A 273 33.84 17.49 -29.01
C THR A 273 33.49 17.12 -27.57
N THR A 274 33.48 15.84 -27.24
CA THR A 274 33.23 15.36 -25.87
C THR A 274 34.29 15.87 -24.90
N THR A 275 35.58 15.77 -25.25
CA THR A 275 36.69 16.30 -24.42
C THR A 275 36.65 17.82 -24.30
N LYS A 276 36.37 18.54 -25.39
CA LYS A 276 36.25 20.00 -25.41
C LYS A 276 35.12 20.50 -24.51
N ILE A 277 33.94 19.87 -24.56
CA ILE A 277 32.82 20.19 -23.67
C ILE A 277 33.21 20.01 -22.21
N ASN A 278 33.90 18.91 -21.86
CA ASN A 278 34.38 18.67 -20.51
C ASN A 278 35.35 19.78 -20.05
N ASN A 279 36.21 20.26 -20.94
CA ASN A 279 37.21 21.29 -20.66
C ASN A 279 36.68 22.72 -20.85
N GLN A 280 35.38 22.90 -21.14
CA GLN A 280 34.77 24.19 -21.48
C GLN A 280 35.48 24.92 -22.65
N ASP A 281 36.06 24.16 -23.58
CA ASP A 281 36.76 24.67 -24.76
C ASP A 281 35.78 24.87 -25.92
N ASN A 282 35.58 26.13 -26.30
CA ASN A 282 34.69 26.53 -27.40
C ASN A 282 35.43 26.80 -28.72
N THR A 283 36.73 26.49 -28.80
CA THR A 283 37.49 26.68 -30.03
C THR A 283 36.95 25.78 -31.16
N PRO A 284 36.91 26.26 -32.42
CA PRO A 284 36.46 25.44 -33.52
C PRO A 284 37.30 24.17 -33.72
N LEU A 285 36.69 23.13 -34.29
CA LEU A 285 37.36 21.88 -34.64
C LEU A 285 37.98 21.99 -36.05
N THR A 286 39.10 21.31 -36.23
CA THR A 286 39.77 21.18 -37.53
C THR A 286 39.33 19.89 -38.22
N LEU A 287 39.04 19.97 -39.52
CA LEU A 287 38.70 18.78 -40.30
C LEU A 287 39.97 17.99 -40.61
N GLN A 288 39.97 16.71 -40.24
CA GLN A 288 41.02 15.75 -40.61
C GLN A 288 40.39 14.52 -41.27
N ASN A 289 40.94 14.12 -42.41
CA ASN A 289 40.47 12.94 -43.13
C ASN A 289 41.13 11.67 -42.55
N ILE A 290 40.37 10.92 -41.76
CA ILE A 290 40.85 9.76 -41.01
C ILE A 290 40.51 8.49 -41.77
N LYS A 291 41.48 7.57 -41.85
CA LYS A 291 41.27 6.27 -42.50
C LYS A 291 40.33 5.37 -41.68
N GLN A 292 39.42 4.68 -42.36
CA GLN A 292 38.52 3.69 -41.75
C GLN A 292 39.32 2.53 -41.11
N PRO A 293 38.82 1.94 -40.00
CA PRO A 293 39.48 0.81 -39.35
C PRO A 293 39.38 -0.48 -40.20
N THR A 294 40.15 -1.50 -39.82
CA THR A 294 39.89 -2.87 -40.26
C THR A 294 38.77 -3.50 -39.42
N THR A 295 38.10 -4.53 -39.93
CA THR A 295 37.09 -5.26 -39.16
C THR A 295 37.71 -5.97 -37.96
N SER A 296 36.99 -6.01 -36.84
CA SER A 296 37.38 -6.72 -35.62
C SER A 296 36.15 -7.22 -34.86
N THR A 297 36.35 -8.17 -33.95
CA THR A 297 35.30 -8.75 -33.11
C THR A 297 35.14 -7.97 -31.80
N GLU A 298 33.89 -7.82 -31.36
CA GLU A 298 33.55 -7.19 -30.09
C GLU A 298 33.43 -8.22 -28.97
N THR A 299 33.97 -7.91 -27.79
CA THR A 299 33.92 -8.78 -26.59
C THR A 299 33.29 -8.08 -25.39
N ILE A 300 32.61 -6.95 -25.62
CA ILE A 300 32.01 -6.14 -24.57
C ILE A 300 30.87 -6.90 -23.86
N THR A 301 30.78 -6.76 -22.55
CA THR A 301 29.65 -7.21 -21.73
C THR A 301 28.79 -6.03 -21.29
N PRO A 302 27.49 -6.21 -21.00
CA PRO A 302 26.62 -5.12 -20.53
C PRO A 302 27.16 -4.47 -19.24
N GLY A 303 27.22 -3.14 -19.22
CA GLY A 303 27.71 -2.36 -18.08
C GLY A 303 27.47 -0.87 -18.23
N THR A 304 28.08 -0.07 -17.36
CA THR A 304 27.99 1.39 -17.36
C THR A 304 29.37 2.01 -17.16
N LEU A 305 29.77 2.90 -18.06
CA LEU A 305 30.93 3.75 -17.89
C LEU A 305 30.52 5.01 -17.10
N THR A 306 31.29 5.35 -16.09
CA THR A 306 31.23 6.67 -15.44
C THR A 306 31.77 7.76 -16.37
N GLN A 307 31.47 9.01 -16.06
CA GLN A 307 31.98 10.17 -16.79
C GLN A 307 33.50 10.14 -16.97
N THR A 308 34.23 9.87 -15.90
CA THR A 308 35.70 9.76 -15.95
C THR A 308 36.17 8.65 -16.89
N GLU A 309 35.51 7.48 -16.85
CA GLU A 309 35.90 6.33 -17.68
C GLU A 309 35.65 6.58 -19.17
N TYR A 310 34.50 7.11 -19.58
CA TYR A 310 34.28 7.38 -21.01
C TYR A 310 35.05 8.60 -21.51
N LEU A 311 35.39 9.58 -20.66
CA LEU A 311 36.30 10.66 -21.06
C LEU A 311 37.73 10.14 -21.26
N THR A 312 38.18 9.23 -20.41
CA THR A 312 39.47 8.54 -20.57
C THR A 312 39.49 7.73 -21.87
N LEU A 313 38.40 7.00 -22.16
CA LEU A 313 38.24 6.28 -23.42
C LEU A 313 38.28 7.22 -24.63
N ALA A 314 37.69 8.42 -24.54
CA ALA A 314 37.70 9.42 -25.62
C ALA A 314 39.13 9.86 -25.91
N GLN A 315 39.89 10.16 -24.85
CA GLN A 315 41.30 10.54 -24.98
C GLN A 315 42.15 9.42 -25.59
N ASN A 316 41.92 8.17 -25.19
CA ASN A 316 42.63 7.02 -25.76
C ASN A 316 42.35 6.85 -27.27
N ILE A 317 41.11 7.09 -27.70
CA ILE A 317 40.73 7.08 -29.13
C ILE A 317 41.47 8.19 -29.88
N LEU A 318 41.50 9.41 -29.33
CA LEU A 318 42.20 10.54 -29.94
C LEU A 318 43.70 10.30 -30.08
N THR A 319 44.34 9.77 -29.04
CA THR A 319 45.76 9.40 -29.05
C THR A 319 46.04 8.34 -30.13
N TYR A 320 45.17 7.33 -30.25
CA TYR A 320 45.30 6.31 -31.31
C TYR A 320 45.18 6.92 -32.70
N ILE A 321 44.17 7.77 -32.93
CA ILE A 321 43.93 8.40 -34.23
C ILE A 321 45.10 9.31 -34.62
N ASN A 322 45.57 10.16 -33.71
CA ASN A 322 46.67 11.08 -33.99
C ASN A 322 47.98 10.34 -34.32
N THR A 323 48.21 9.18 -33.69
CA THR A 323 49.40 8.35 -33.95
C THR A 323 49.31 7.60 -35.28
N ASN A 324 48.14 7.05 -35.61
CA ASN A 324 47.99 6.09 -36.72
C ASN A 324 47.33 6.68 -37.98
N GLN A 325 46.80 7.91 -37.89
CA GLN A 325 45.96 8.54 -38.93
C GLN A 325 44.79 7.65 -39.40
N LYS A 326 44.32 6.77 -38.52
CA LYS A 326 43.30 5.74 -38.74
C LYS A 326 42.51 5.55 -37.46
N ALA A 327 41.20 5.32 -37.58
CA ALA A 327 40.37 4.98 -36.42
C ALA A 327 40.73 3.59 -35.84
N PRO A 328 40.58 3.39 -34.52
CA PRO A 328 40.78 2.08 -33.91
C PRO A 328 39.69 1.09 -34.35
N ALA A 329 40.08 -0.16 -34.60
CA ALA A 329 39.10 -1.23 -34.84
C ALA A 329 38.32 -1.59 -33.58
N THR A 330 39.00 -1.58 -32.43
CA THR A 330 38.45 -1.79 -31.09
C THR A 330 39.21 -0.96 -30.05
N MET A 331 38.58 -0.66 -28.92
CA MET A 331 39.22 -0.11 -27.72
C MET A 331 38.85 -0.94 -26.49
N SER A 332 39.82 -1.20 -25.62
CA SER A 332 39.62 -1.99 -24.41
C SER A 332 39.02 -1.18 -23.26
N THR A 333 38.12 -1.80 -22.50
CA THR A 333 37.52 -1.27 -21.27
C THR A 333 37.44 -2.36 -20.20
N VAL A 334 37.02 -2.01 -18.99
CA VAL A 334 36.76 -2.96 -17.90
C VAL A 334 35.70 -4.02 -18.24
N PHE A 335 34.85 -3.76 -19.24
CA PHE A 335 33.79 -4.67 -19.68
C PHE A 335 34.16 -5.52 -20.90
N GLY A 336 35.34 -5.32 -21.49
CA GLY A 336 35.79 -5.95 -22.73
C GLY A 336 36.17 -4.95 -23.83
N ASN A 337 36.41 -5.47 -25.05
CA ASN A 337 36.78 -4.67 -26.21
C ASN A 337 35.53 -4.16 -26.93
N ILE A 338 35.37 -2.83 -26.98
CA ILE A 338 34.30 -2.14 -27.73
C ILE A 338 34.78 -1.93 -29.17
N LYS A 339 34.01 -2.39 -30.17
CA LYS A 339 34.37 -2.19 -31.59
C LYS A 339 34.03 -0.80 -32.08
N PHE A 340 34.61 -0.42 -33.22
CA PHE A 340 34.45 0.88 -33.88
C PHE A 340 33.00 1.39 -33.93
N GLN A 341 32.05 0.56 -34.39
CA GLN A 341 30.67 0.99 -34.54
C GLN A 341 30.03 1.37 -33.20
N SER A 342 30.30 0.56 -32.17
CA SER A 342 29.83 0.80 -30.80
C SER A 342 30.47 2.04 -30.18
N LEU A 343 31.74 2.33 -30.48
CA LEU A 343 32.41 3.57 -30.04
C LEU A 343 31.75 4.81 -30.65
N LEU A 344 31.48 4.79 -31.96
CA LEU A 344 30.81 5.89 -32.64
C LEU A 344 29.42 6.12 -32.04
N TYR A 345 28.63 5.05 -31.90
CA TYR A 345 27.30 5.14 -31.31
C TYR A 345 27.34 5.60 -29.83
N LEU A 346 28.31 5.16 -29.04
CA LEU A 346 28.52 5.60 -27.65
C LEU A 346 28.66 7.13 -27.56
N TYR A 347 29.53 7.74 -28.36
CA TYR A 347 29.74 9.19 -28.30
C TYR A 347 28.61 9.98 -28.95
N THR A 348 27.90 9.43 -29.94
CA THR A 348 26.67 10.09 -30.43
C THR A 348 25.60 10.18 -29.33
N ARG A 349 25.46 9.12 -28.52
CA ARG A 349 24.59 9.10 -27.35
C ARG A 349 25.05 10.08 -26.27
N ALA A 350 26.36 10.11 -25.95
CA ALA A 350 26.92 11.04 -24.96
C ALA A 350 26.63 12.51 -25.32
N LEU A 351 26.85 12.92 -26.57
CA LEU A 351 26.55 14.29 -27.03
C LEU A 351 25.05 14.57 -27.13
N THR A 352 24.23 13.58 -27.47
CA THR A 352 22.77 13.72 -27.42
C THR A 352 22.28 13.97 -26.00
N MET A 353 22.81 13.23 -25.02
CA MET A 353 22.53 13.44 -23.59
C MET A 353 22.96 14.85 -23.16
N GLN A 354 24.14 15.30 -23.60
CA GLN A 354 24.62 16.66 -23.33
C GLN A 354 23.70 17.73 -23.88
N LYS A 355 23.19 17.59 -25.11
CA LYS A 355 22.21 18.53 -25.68
C LYS A 355 20.92 18.55 -24.88
N THR A 356 20.46 17.38 -24.44
CA THR A 356 19.17 17.19 -23.78
C THR A 356 19.18 17.75 -22.35
N TYR A 357 20.26 17.51 -21.61
CA TYR A 357 20.36 17.81 -20.17
C TYR A 357 21.33 18.94 -19.82
N GLY A 358 21.98 19.55 -20.81
CA GLY A 358 22.94 20.64 -20.64
C GLY A 358 24.34 20.21 -20.17
N THR A 359 24.49 18.99 -19.67
CA THR A 359 25.77 18.44 -19.18
C THR A 359 26.03 17.07 -19.78
N LEU A 360 27.31 16.73 -19.97
CA LEU A 360 27.70 15.35 -20.28
C LEU A 360 27.14 14.38 -19.22
N PRO A 361 26.68 13.18 -19.63
CA PRO A 361 26.02 12.26 -18.71
C PRO A 361 26.99 11.70 -17.66
N THR A 362 26.53 11.55 -16.42
CA THR A 362 27.33 10.95 -15.34
C THR A 362 27.57 9.45 -15.58
N PHE A 363 26.59 8.78 -16.17
CA PHE A 363 26.58 7.35 -16.45
C PHE A 363 26.22 7.11 -17.91
N LEU A 364 26.99 6.27 -18.59
CA LEU A 364 26.75 5.93 -19.99
C LEU A 364 26.80 4.42 -20.17
N ALA A 365 25.67 3.82 -20.56
CA ALA A 365 25.56 2.38 -20.72
C ALA A 365 26.40 1.87 -21.90
N VAL A 366 26.98 0.68 -21.76
CA VAL A 366 27.67 -0.06 -22.82
C VAL A 366 27.07 -1.45 -22.96
N ARG A 367 26.83 -1.87 -24.21
CA ARG A 367 26.29 -3.19 -24.57
C ARG A 367 26.87 -3.60 -25.93
N PRO A 368 26.87 -4.90 -26.28
CA PRO A 368 27.23 -5.34 -27.63
C PRO A 368 26.40 -4.63 -28.69
N TRP A 369 26.98 -4.42 -29.87
CA TRP A 369 26.32 -3.77 -31.02
C TRP A 369 25.00 -4.42 -31.40
N ASN A 370 24.85 -5.72 -31.21
CA ASN A 370 23.62 -6.44 -31.54
C ASN A 370 22.47 -6.13 -30.57
N ASN A 371 22.70 -5.33 -29.52
CA ASN A 371 21.73 -4.97 -28.49
C ASN A 371 21.32 -3.48 -28.55
N ILE A 372 21.31 -2.88 -29.75
CA ILE A 372 20.82 -1.51 -29.99
C ILE A 372 19.31 -1.48 -30.31
N PRO A 373 18.53 -0.48 -29.84
CA PRO A 373 18.99 0.79 -29.28
C PRO A 373 19.28 0.68 -27.78
N ILE A 374 20.22 1.50 -27.31
CA ILE A 374 20.53 1.59 -25.88
C ILE A 374 19.89 2.86 -25.32
N THR A 375 19.14 2.71 -24.23
CA THR A 375 18.54 3.83 -23.49
C THR A 375 19.46 4.22 -22.35
N ASP A 376 19.81 5.51 -22.28
CA ASP A 376 20.62 6.06 -21.18
C ASP A 376 19.77 6.65 -20.08
N THR A 377 20.33 6.64 -18.87
CA THR A 377 19.76 7.30 -17.71
C THR A 377 20.31 8.71 -17.56
N ASN A 378 19.48 9.64 -17.06
CA ASN A 378 19.88 11.00 -16.72
C ASN A 378 20.24 11.16 -15.23
N LYS A 379 20.27 10.06 -14.49
CA LYS A 379 20.61 10.04 -13.07
C LYS A 379 22.06 10.47 -12.86
N LYS A 380 22.28 11.27 -11.82
CA LYS A 380 23.60 11.76 -11.41
C LYS A 380 24.16 11.00 -10.20
N THR A 381 23.31 10.28 -9.49
CA THR A 381 23.62 9.63 -8.22
C THR A 381 22.85 8.32 -8.11
N ILE A 382 23.36 7.42 -7.26
CA ILE A 382 22.71 6.18 -6.84
C ILE A 382 22.35 6.34 -5.37
N THR A 383 21.12 6.05 -4.97
CA THR A 383 20.66 6.16 -3.57
C THR A 383 20.50 4.80 -2.92
N THR A 384 20.48 4.77 -1.58
CA THR A 384 20.15 3.55 -0.81
C THR A 384 18.76 3.02 -1.15
N GLN A 385 17.83 3.90 -1.51
CA GLN A 385 16.48 3.54 -1.97
C GLN A 385 16.51 2.84 -3.33
N ASP A 386 17.30 3.35 -4.30
CA ASP A 386 17.45 2.70 -5.61
C ASP A 386 17.98 1.27 -5.47
N ILE A 387 18.98 1.07 -4.59
CA ILE A 387 19.56 -0.25 -4.31
C ILE A 387 18.58 -1.16 -3.59
N THR A 388 17.88 -0.66 -2.57
CA THR A 388 16.88 -1.44 -1.82
C THR A 388 15.75 -1.92 -2.73
N GLN A 389 15.28 -1.07 -3.65
CA GLN A 389 14.26 -1.47 -4.62
C GLN A 389 14.80 -2.54 -5.59
N THR A 390 16.00 -2.33 -6.12
CA THR A 390 16.65 -3.31 -7.02
C THR A 390 16.91 -4.65 -6.31
N ALA A 391 17.25 -4.63 -5.02
CA ALA A 391 17.47 -5.82 -4.20
C ALA A 391 16.22 -6.70 -4.11
N ILE A 392 15.04 -6.09 -3.99
CA ILE A 392 13.74 -6.79 -3.99
C ILE A 392 13.48 -7.43 -5.35
N GLU A 393 13.74 -6.71 -6.44
CA GLU A 393 13.59 -7.22 -7.81
C GLU A 393 14.51 -8.42 -8.08
N VAL A 394 15.79 -8.31 -7.71
CA VAL A 394 16.78 -9.40 -7.88
C VAL A 394 16.43 -10.59 -7.00
N LYS A 395 16.01 -10.38 -5.73
CA LYS A 395 15.50 -11.45 -4.86
C LYS A 395 14.33 -12.18 -5.52
N ASN A 396 13.33 -11.46 -6.00
CA ASN A 396 12.15 -12.07 -6.60
C ASN A 396 12.48 -12.83 -7.89
N PHE A 397 13.34 -12.26 -8.75
CA PHE A 397 13.86 -12.96 -9.93
C PHE A 397 14.54 -14.27 -9.55
N LEU A 398 15.44 -14.23 -8.57
CA LEU A 398 16.20 -15.38 -8.09
C LEU A 398 15.28 -16.45 -7.47
N GLU A 399 14.30 -16.03 -6.67
CA GLU A 399 13.33 -16.95 -6.06
C GLU A 399 12.47 -17.67 -7.10
N TYR A 400 12.19 -17.02 -8.23
CA TYR A 400 11.44 -17.62 -9.33
C TYR A 400 12.31 -18.49 -10.23
N HIS A 401 13.43 -17.95 -10.74
CA HIS A 401 14.28 -18.57 -11.76
C HIS A 401 15.35 -19.52 -11.20
N LYS A 402 15.69 -19.41 -9.91
CA LYS A 402 16.74 -20.20 -9.21
C LYS A 402 18.16 -19.96 -9.71
N TYR A 403 18.42 -18.88 -10.44
CA TYR A 403 19.74 -18.40 -10.85
C TYR A 403 19.83 -16.87 -10.78
N LEU A 404 21.04 -16.32 -10.82
CA LEU A 404 21.27 -14.87 -10.80
C LEU A 404 21.13 -14.24 -12.19
N PRO A 405 20.56 -13.02 -12.33
CA PRO A 405 20.55 -12.30 -13.59
C PRO A 405 21.97 -12.05 -14.13
N ASP A 406 22.19 -12.15 -15.44
CA ASP A 406 23.49 -11.88 -16.08
C ASP A 406 24.00 -10.46 -15.81
N TYR A 407 23.07 -9.49 -15.74
CA TYR A 407 23.29 -8.11 -15.33
C TYR A 407 22.08 -7.58 -14.57
N ILE A 408 22.31 -6.53 -13.77
CA ILE A 408 21.30 -5.88 -12.94
C ILE A 408 21.11 -4.44 -13.43
N THR A 409 19.88 -3.94 -13.42
CA THR A 409 19.58 -2.54 -13.76
C THR A 409 19.09 -1.79 -12.54
N ILE A 410 19.88 -0.83 -12.05
CA ILE A 410 19.55 0.03 -10.92
C ILE A 410 19.06 1.37 -11.47
N ASN A 411 17.75 1.58 -11.53
CA ASN A 411 17.16 2.84 -12.01
C ASN A 411 17.74 3.32 -13.37
N GLY A 412 17.88 2.37 -14.32
CA GLY A 412 18.47 2.58 -15.64
C GLY A 412 20.00 2.46 -15.73
N ILE A 413 20.71 2.32 -14.61
CA ILE A 413 22.16 2.08 -14.56
C ILE A 413 22.41 0.57 -14.64
N VAL A 414 23.10 0.10 -15.68
CA VAL A 414 23.41 -1.32 -15.86
C VAL A 414 24.70 -1.67 -15.11
N VAL A 415 24.64 -2.66 -14.22
CA VAL A 415 25.77 -3.13 -13.43
C VAL A 415 25.90 -4.66 -13.50
N ASN A 416 27.10 -5.17 -13.28
CA ASN A 416 27.33 -6.60 -13.12
C ASN A 416 27.01 -7.04 -11.67
N GLN A 417 26.95 -8.36 -11.45
CA GLN A 417 26.62 -8.94 -10.14
C GLN A 417 27.62 -8.52 -9.04
N ALA A 418 28.91 -8.43 -9.34
CA ALA A 418 29.95 -8.06 -8.38
C ALA A 418 29.82 -6.61 -7.88
N THR A 419 29.55 -5.70 -8.80
CA THR A 419 29.25 -4.29 -8.51
C THR A 419 27.98 -4.20 -7.68
N PHE A 420 26.97 -5.00 -8.00
CA PHE A 420 25.74 -5.03 -7.22
C PHE A 420 25.95 -5.54 -5.79
N LEU A 421 26.77 -6.58 -5.56
CA LEU A 421 27.12 -7.03 -4.21
C LEU A 421 27.79 -5.93 -3.37
N GLN A 422 28.70 -5.17 -3.99
CA GLN A 422 29.33 -4.01 -3.35
C GLN A 422 28.27 -2.97 -2.96
N LEU A 423 27.34 -2.63 -3.85
CA LEU A 423 26.29 -1.66 -3.57
C LEU A 423 25.30 -2.15 -2.50
N LEU A 424 24.94 -3.44 -2.48
CA LEU A 424 24.08 -4.04 -1.44
C LEU A 424 24.71 -3.93 -0.05
N THR A 425 26.00 -4.30 0.06
CA THR A 425 26.73 -4.28 1.33
C THR A 425 26.98 -2.85 1.82
N GLN A 426 27.36 -1.92 0.93
CA GLN A 426 27.43 -0.48 1.27
C GLN A 426 26.08 0.06 1.73
N THR A 427 25.00 -0.26 1.01
CA THR A 427 23.65 0.19 1.37
C THR A 427 23.24 -0.33 2.74
N THR A 428 23.55 -1.60 3.05
CA THR A 428 23.27 -2.20 4.36
C THR A 428 24.02 -1.47 5.49
N THR A 429 25.32 -1.19 5.30
CA THR A 429 26.13 -0.43 6.28
C THR A 429 25.64 1.01 6.42
N LYS A 430 25.29 1.69 5.32
CA LYS A 430 24.75 3.05 5.35
C LYS A 430 23.42 3.14 6.08
N ILE A 431 22.51 2.20 5.85
CA ILE A 431 21.22 2.12 6.57
C ILE A 431 21.46 1.96 8.07
N ASN A 432 22.39 1.07 8.47
CA ASN A 432 22.74 0.90 9.88
C ASN A 432 23.26 2.20 10.53
N ASN A 433 24.04 2.97 9.78
CA ASN A 433 24.65 4.22 10.26
C ASN A 433 23.77 5.45 10.04
N GLN A 434 22.53 5.29 9.54
CA GLN A 434 21.64 6.39 9.16
C GLN A 434 22.26 7.37 8.15
N ASP A 435 23.15 6.87 7.29
CA ASP A 435 23.84 7.65 6.26
C ASP A 435 23.02 7.67 4.95
N ASN A 436 22.50 8.85 4.61
CA ASN A 436 21.71 9.07 3.40
C ASN A 436 22.53 9.64 2.22
N THR A 437 23.85 9.70 2.33
CA THR A 437 24.70 10.18 1.24
C THR A 437 24.61 9.24 0.01
N PRO A 438 24.67 9.78 -1.22
CA PRO A 438 24.70 8.94 -2.41
C PRO A 438 25.84 7.91 -2.44
N LEU A 439 25.61 6.80 -3.14
CA LEU A 439 26.61 5.78 -3.44
C LEU A 439 27.38 6.15 -4.71
N THR A 440 28.67 5.79 -4.74
CA THR A 440 29.53 5.93 -5.91
C THR A 440 29.55 4.62 -6.70
N LEU A 441 29.34 4.71 -8.00
CA LEU A 441 29.44 3.55 -8.89
C LEU A 441 30.91 3.18 -9.07
N GLN A 442 31.24 1.92 -8.84
CA GLN A 442 32.56 1.35 -9.11
C GLN A 442 32.40 0.06 -9.91
N ASN A 443 33.17 -0.09 -10.98
CA ASN A 443 33.09 -1.28 -11.83
C ASN A 443 33.95 -2.39 -11.24
N ILE A 444 33.31 -3.33 -10.53
CA ILE A 444 33.98 -4.40 -9.80
C ILE A 444 34.11 -5.65 -10.67
N LYS A 445 35.28 -6.29 -10.64
CA LYS A 445 35.53 -7.54 -11.36
C LYS A 445 34.77 -8.72 -10.70
N GLN A 446 34.20 -9.60 -11.53
CA GLN A 446 33.54 -10.83 -11.08
C GLN A 446 34.53 -11.79 -10.39
N PRO A 447 34.12 -12.55 -9.36
CA PRO A 447 34.99 -13.52 -8.69
C PRO A 447 35.29 -14.73 -9.58
N THR A 448 36.26 -15.56 -9.17
CA THR A 448 36.42 -16.93 -9.69
C THR A 448 35.42 -17.89 -9.02
N THR A 449 35.12 -19.02 -9.66
CA THR A 449 34.25 -20.05 -9.07
C THR A 449 34.88 -20.66 -7.82
N SER A 450 34.09 -20.91 -6.78
CA SER A 450 34.51 -21.54 -5.53
C SER A 450 33.39 -22.40 -4.94
N THR A 451 33.72 -23.24 -3.96
CA THR A 451 32.77 -24.04 -3.18
C THR A 451 32.52 -23.42 -1.81
N GLU A 452 31.29 -23.47 -1.32
CA GLU A 452 30.95 -23.00 0.03
C GLU A 452 31.03 -24.14 1.07
N THR A 453 31.23 -23.78 2.34
CA THR A 453 31.29 -24.73 3.48
C THR A 453 30.27 -24.40 4.57
N ILE A 454 29.17 -23.75 4.19
CA ILE A 454 28.14 -23.26 5.12
C ILE A 454 27.42 -24.42 5.81
N THR A 455 27.28 -24.35 7.12
CA THR A 455 26.28 -25.12 7.89
C THR A 455 24.99 -24.28 8.02
N PRO A 456 23.80 -24.79 7.67
CA PRO A 456 22.55 -24.05 7.82
C PRO A 456 22.35 -23.49 9.22
N GLY A 457 21.99 -22.22 9.33
CA GLY A 457 21.85 -21.53 10.61
C GLY A 457 21.35 -20.10 10.45
N THR A 458 21.55 -19.28 11.48
CA THR A 458 21.17 -17.86 11.47
C THR A 458 22.37 -16.97 11.79
N LEU A 459 22.44 -15.80 11.16
CA LEU A 459 23.35 -14.72 11.55
C LEU A 459 22.55 -13.62 12.26
N THR A 460 23.08 -13.12 13.36
CA THR A 460 22.59 -11.91 14.03
C THR A 460 22.90 -10.66 13.21
N GLN A 461 22.22 -9.56 13.53
CA GLN A 461 22.48 -8.24 12.95
C GLN A 461 23.96 -7.86 12.95
N ASN A 462 24.63 -8.02 14.09
CA ASN A 462 26.05 -7.71 14.23
C ASN A 462 26.93 -8.60 13.33
N GLU A 463 26.61 -9.88 13.22
CA GLU A 463 27.38 -10.82 12.40
C GLU A 463 27.28 -10.54 10.91
N TYR A 464 26.07 -10.31 10.36
CA TYR A 464 25.96 -10.01 8.93
C TYR A 464 26.40 -8.58 8.57
N LEU A 465 26.39 -7.63 9.52
CA LEU A 465 27.00 -6.31 9.31
C LEU A 465 28.53 -6.40 9.27
N THR A 466 29.12 -7.21 10.17
CA THR A 466 30.55 -7.51 10.15
C THR A 466 30.94 -8.19 8.82
N LEU A 467 30.13 -9.14 8.36
CA LEU A 467 30.29 -9.79 7.07
C LEU A 467 30.26 -8.78 5.91
N ALA A 468 29.36 -7.79 5.97
CA ALA A 468 29.22 -6.76 4.93
C ALA A 468 30.50 -5.92 4.86
N GLN A 469 31.02 -5.51 6.02
CA GLN A 469 32.26 -4.75 6.09
C GLN A 469 33.46 -5.55 5.56
N ASN A 470 33.54 -6.86 5.85
CA ASN A 470 34.60 -7.73 5.34
C ASN A 470 34.58 -7.82 3.80
N ILE A 471 33.38 -7.91 3.21
CA ILE A 471 33.20 -7.90 1.74
C ILE A 471 33.68 -6.58 1.15
N LEU A 472 33.29 -5.45 1.75
CA LEU A 472 33.72 -4.12 1.29
C LEU A 472 35.24 -3.94 1.36
N THR A 473 35.86 -4.36 2.46
CA THR A 473 37.32 -4.32 2.62
C THR A 473 38.02 -5.17 1.55
N TYR A 474 37.51 -6.38 1.28
CA TYR A 474 38.05 -7.23 0.23
C TYR A 474 37.96 -6.57 -1.15
N ILE A 475 36.79 -6.02 -1.50
CA ILE A 475 36.56 -5.38 -2.79
C ILE A 475 37.45 -4.15 -2.98
N ASN A 476 37.56 -3.29 -1.96
CA ASN A 476 38.40 -2.10 -2.02
C ASN A 476 39.89 -2.45 -2.18
N THR A 477 40.33 -3.58 -1.61
CA THR A 477 41.73 -4.04 -1.70
C THR A 477 42.05 -4.67 -3.06
N ASN A 478 41.12 -5.45 -3.62
CA ASN A 478 41.39 -6.31 -4.77
C ASN A 478 40.78 -5.80 -6.09
N GLY A 479 39.85 -4.84 -6.05
CA GLY A 479 39.05 -4.43 -7.22
C GLY A 479 38.15 -5.54 -7.78
N GLN A 480 37.96 -6.63 -7.03
CA GLN A 480 37.24 -7.84 -7.40
C GLN A 480 36.36 -8.30 -6.24
N ALA A 481 35.16 -8.82 -6.53
CA ALA A 481 34.33 -9.44 -5.50
C ALA A 481 34.99 -10.73 -4.97
N PRO A 482 34.79 -11.08 -3.68
CA PRO A 482 35.28 -12.34 -3.13
C PRO A 482 34.52 -13.53 -3.72
N SER A 483 35.22 -14.62 -4.02
CA SER A 483 34.59 -15.89 -4.41
C SER A 483 33.91 -16.58 -3.22
N THR A 484 34.53 -16.47 -2.04
CA THR A 484 33.96 -16.79 -0.72
C THR A 484 34.43 -15.77 0.33
N ILE A 485 33.66 -15.62 1.40
CA ILE A 485 34.03 -14.83 2.58
C ILE A 485 33.67 -15.65 3.84
N THR A 486 34.51 -15.61 4.88
CA THR A 486 34.29 -16.39 6.10
C THR A 486 33.24 -15.76 7.00
N SER A 487 32.35 -16.58 7.55
CA SER A 487 31.34 -16.24 8.57
C SER A 487 31.39 -17.22 9.74
N THR A 488 30.58 -16.97 10.79
CA THR A 488 30.40 -17.90 11.92
C THR A 488 29.74 -19.23 11.51
N LEU A 489 29.12 -19.30 10.33
CA LEU A 489 28.49 -20.51 9.78
C LEU A 489 29.37 -21.26 8.76
N GLY A 490 30.60 -20.77 8.49
CA GLY A 490 31.50 -21.30 7.46
C GLY A 490 31.78 -20.31 6.33
N ASN A 491 32.42 -20.77 5.25
CA ASN A 491 32.73 -19.93 4.09
C ASN A 491 31.51 -19.77 3.20
N VAL A 492 31.02 -18.53 3.08
CA VAL A 492 29.85 -18.15 2.30
C VAL A 492 30.30 -17.74 0.91
N LYS A 493 29.78 -18.39 -0.14
CA LYS A 493 30.14 -18.05 -1.53
C LYS A 493 29.39 -16.84 -2.06
N PHE A 494 29.92 -16.27 -3.13
CA PHE A 494 29.42 -15.06 -3.79
C PHE A 494 27.90 -15.02 -4.01
N GLU A 495 27.29 -16.08 -4.55
CA GLU A 495 25.87 -16.12 -4.85
C GLU A 495 25.00 -16.11 -3.57
N SER A 496 25.46 -16.81 -2.54
CA SER A 496 24.83 -16.81 -1.21
C SER A 496 24.88 -15.41 -0.58
N LEU A 497 25.98 -14.67 -0.76
CA LEU A 497 26.11 -13.28 -0.28
C LEU A 497 25.14 -12.33 -0.98
N LEU A 498 25.06 -12.40 -2.31
CA LEU A 498 24.11 -11.59 -3.09
C LEU A 498 22.68 -11.82 -2.60
N TYR A 499 22.25 -13.08 -2.50
CA TYR A 499 20.90 -13.40 -2.06
C TYR A 499 20.64 -13.01 -0.61
N LEU A 500 21.62 -13.21 0.28
CA LEU A 500 21.55 -12.78 1.67
C LEU A 500 21.27 -11.28 1.80
N TYR A 501 22.09 -10.43 1.18
CA TYR A 501 21.89 -8.98 1.30
C TYR A 501 20.66 -8.48 0.54
N CYS A 502 20.24 -9.17 -0.53
CA CYS A 502 18.95 -8.87 -1.15
C CYS A 502 17.78 -9.12 -0.17
N ARG A 503 17.83 -10.22 0.59
CA ARG A 503 16.82 -10.52 1.62
C ARG A 503 16.89 -9.57 2.82
N VAL A 504 18.09 -9.20 3.26
CA VAL A 504 18.29 -8.20 4.34
C VAL A 504 17.61 -6.88 3.97
N LEU A 505 17.86 -6.36 2.75
CA LEU A 505 17.27 -5.10 2.31
C LEU A 505 15.76 -5.20 2.04
N ASN A 506 15.26 -6.35 1.56
CA ASN A 506 13.82 -6.59 1.48
C ASN A 506 13.18 -6.52 2.87
N ASN A 507 13.78 -7.17 3.88
CA ASN A 507 13.25 -7.15 5.25
C ASN A 507 13.25 -5.73 5.84
N TYR A 508 14.31 -4.96 5.59
CA TYR A 508 14.37 -3.54 5.96
C TYR A 508 13.24 -2.72 5.31
N LYS A 509 12.96 -2.95 4.03
CA LYS A 509 11.88 -2.25 3.32
C LYS A 509 10.50 -2.50 3.95
N ASP A 510 10.26 -3.73 4.41
CA ASP A 510 8.96 -4.14 4.96
C ASP A 510 8.76 -3.65 6.41
N ASN A 511 9.84 -3.58 7.22
CA ASN A 511 9.75 -3.32 8.66
C ASN A 511 10.32 -1.96 9.10
N GLY A 512 11.04 -1.24 8.23
CA GLY A 512 11.71 0.03 8.54
C GLY A 512 12.98 -0.10 9.40
N VAL A 513 13.34 -1.32 9.81
CA VAL A 513 14.54 -1.65 10.59
C VAL A 513 15.24 -2.85 9.99
N LEU A 514 16.57 -2.90 10.11
CA LEU A 514 17.36 -4.05 9.66
C LEU A 514 16.98 -5.31 10.48
N PRO A 515 16.95 -6.50 9.87
CA PRO A 515 16.54 -7.72 10.56
C PRO A 515 17.48 -8.09 11.72
N GLN A 516 16.93 -8.41 12.89
CA GLN A 516 17.75 -8.85 14.03
C GLN A 516 18.46 -10.20 13.77
N LEU A 517 17.82 -11.07 12.99
CA LEU A 517 18.32 -12.38 12.59
C LEU A 517 18.02 -12.63 11.10
N VAL A 518 18.90 -13.36 10.43
CA VAL A 518 18.69 -13.82 9.05
C VAL A 518 19.13 -15.28 8.90
N THR A 519 18.28 -16.11 8.31
CA THR A 519 18.61 -17.50 7.99
C THR A 519 19.55 -17.58 6.79
N VAL A 520 20.64 -18.34 6.93
CA VAL A 520 21.61 -18.64 5.87
C VAL A 520 21.59 -20.14 5.62
N ARG A 521 21.53 -20.52 4.34
CA ARG A 521 21.63 -21.91 3.87
C ARG A 521 22.62 -21.97 2.69
N PRO A 522 23.26 -23.12 2.44
CA PRO A 522 24.06 -23.29 1.23
C PRO A 522 23.26 -22.97 -0.03
N TRP A 523 23.89 -22.38 -1.03
CA TRP A 523 23.26 -22.11 -2.30
C TRP A 523 22.97 -23.40 -3.06
N SER A 524 21.67 -23.69 -3.17
CA SER A 524 21.10 -24.78 -3.93
C SER A 524 19.72 -24.35 -4.41
N ALA A 525 19.32 -24.77 -5.62
CA ALA A 525 17.97 -24.55 -6.10
C ALA A 525 16.89 -25.12 -5.14
N SER A 526 17.22 -26.18 -4.39
CA SER A 526 16.33 -26.77 -3.37
C SER A 526 16.15 -25.92 -2.12
N ASN A 527 17.12 -25.04 -1.81
CA ASN A 527 17.05 -24.14 -0.66
C ASN A 527 16.42 -22.80 -1.00
N ILE A 528 16.21 -22.51 -2.30
CA ILE A 528 15.64 -21.25 -2.78
C ILE A 528 14.14 -21.49 -3.04
N PRO A 529 13.22 -20.70 -2.44
CA PRO A 529 13.49 -19.56 -1.59
C PRO A 529 13.88 -19.92 -0.15
N ILE A 530 14.74 -19.09 0.47
CA ILE A 530 15.00 -19.18 1.92
C ILE A 530 13.99 -18.28 2.63
N ARG A 531 13.26 -18.85 3.59
CA ARG A 531 12.31 -18.14 4.44
C ARG A 531 12.85 -18.09 5.87
N ASP A 532 12.70 -16.93 6.51
CA ASP A 532 12.99 -16.79 7.93
C ASP A 532 11.78 -17.33 8.71
N GLU A 533 12.03 -18.29 9.60
CA GLU A 533 10.99 -18.97 10.40
C GLU A 533 10.90 -18.37 11.81
N PHE A 534 11.09 -17.06 11.92
CA PHE A 534 10.97 -16.29 13.16
C PHE A 534 10.28 -14.96 12.87
N PHE A 535 9.45 -14.50 13.80
CA PHE A 535 8.51 -13.41 13.55
C PHE A 535 8.50 -12.38 14.68
N THR A 536 8.22 -11.13 14.32
CA THR A 536 7.96 -10.08 15.32
C THR A 536 6.52 -10.18 15.84
N ILE A 537 6.27 -9.62 17.04
CA ILE A 537 4.91 -9.47 17.60
C ILE A 537 3.99 -8.77 16.59
N GLN A 538 4.49 -7.76 15.87
CA GLN A 538 3.71 -7.01 14.88
C GLN A 538 3.28 -7.88 13.68
N GLN A 539 4.18 -8.71 13.14
CA GLN A 539 3.86 -9.62 12.03
C GLN A 539 2.81 -10.66 12.44
N ILE A 540 2.94 -11.21 13.66
CA ILE A 540 1.96 -12.15 14.23
C ILE A 540 0.62 -11.45 14.46
N THR A 541 0.62 -10.25 15.05
CA THR A 541 -0.57 -9.44 15.32
C THR A 541 -1.33 -9.10 14.05
N LYS A 542 -0.63 -8.66 13.00
CA LYS A 542 -1.25 -8.40 11.69
C LYS A 542 -1.97 -9.65 11.15
N THR A 543 -1.29 -10.80 11.18
CA THR A 543 -1.88 -12.06 10.71
C THR A 543 -3.06 -12.49 11.59
N ALA A 544 -3.01 -12.24 12.90
CA ALA A 544 -4.11 -12.54 13.83
C ALA A 544 -5.37 -11.73 13.51
N ILE A 545 -5.22 -10.46 13.12
CA ILE A 545 -6.32 -9.61 12.65
C ILE A 545 -6.91 -10.16 11.34
N GLU A 546 -6.06 -10.59 10.40
CA GLU A 546 -6.51 -11.21 9.14
C GLU A 546 -7.29 -12.52 9.40
N VAL A 547 -6.80 -13.38 10.29
CA VAL A 547 -7.47 -14.63 10.68
C VAL A 547 -8.80 -14.36 11.39
N LYS A 548 -8.85 -13.36 12.30
CA LYS A 548 -10.10 -12.89 12.93
C LYS A 548 -11.11 -12.49 11.87
N ASN A 549 -10.75 -11.60 10.96
CA ASN A 549 -11.67 -11.05 9.95
C ASN A 549 -12.13 -12.15 8.97
N PHE A 550 -11.23 -13.04 8.56
CA PHE A 550 -11.58 -14.21 7.75
C PHE A 550 -12.61 -15.09 8.46
N LEU A 551 -12.38 -15.44 9.72
CA LEU A 551 -13.28 -16.26 10.52
C LEU A 551 -14.63 -15.56 10.71
N GLU A 552 -14.66 -14.26 10.96
CA GLU A 552 -15.90 -13.51 11.19
C GLU A 552 -16.76 -13.42 9.93
N GLY A 553 -16.14 -13.31 8.75
CA GLY A 553 -16.84 -13.34 7.47
C GLY A 553 -17.30 -14.74 7.06
N ASN A 554 -16.46 -15.76 7.25
CA ASN A 554 -16.69 -17.11 6.70
C ASN A 554 -17.27 -18.11 7.71
N LYS A 555 -17.23 -17.80 9.01
CA LYS A 555 -17.70 -18.63 10.14
C LYS A 555 -16.95 -19.96 10.32
N TYR A 556 -15.73 -20.07 9.78
CA TYR A 556 -14.81 -21.19 10.01
C TYR A 556 -13.35 -20.71 10.03
N LEU A 557 -12.45 -21.52 10.58
CA LEU A 557 -11.01 -21.22 10.62
C LEU A 557 -10.31 -21.55 9.30
N PRO A 558 -9.35 -20.73 8.84
CA PRO A 558 -8.55 -21.04 7.67
C PRO A 558 -7.71 -22.31 7.91
N GLU A 559 -7.61 -23.20 6.92
CA GLU A 559 -6.80 -24.43 7.04
C GLU A 559 -5.30 -24.12 7.13
N TYR A 560 -4.86 -23.14 6.34
CA TYR A 560 -3.48 -22.66 6.28
C TYR A 560 -3.45 -21.16 6.55
N ILE A 561 -2.47 -20.75 7.33
CA ILE A 561 -2.26 -19.36 7.75
C ILE A 561 -0.87 -18.97 7.27
N THR A 562 -0.73 -17.76 6.72
CA THR A 562 0.56 -17.28 6.22
C THR A 562 1.04 -16.13 7.08
N VAL A 563 2.14 -16.32 7.81
CA VAL A 563 2.80 -15.25 8.57
C VAL A 563 4.06 -14.85 7.81
N ASN A 564 4.14 -13.60 7.35
CA ASN A 564 5.31 -13.06 6.62
C ASN A 564 5.82 -13.97 5.47
N GLY A 565 4.89 -14.56 4.70
CA GLY A 565 5.21 -15.46 3.58
C GLY A 565 5.53 -16.91 3.94
N VAL A 566 5.50 -17.28 5.23
CA VAL A 566 5.62 -18.67 5.70
C VAL A 566 4.24 -19.26 5.92
N VAL A 567 3.92 -20.31 5.17
CA VAL A 567 2.66 -21.06 5.30
C VAL A 567 2.77 -22.02 6.48
N MET A 568 1.80 -21.98 7.38
CA MET A 568 1.74 -22.82 8.57
C MET A 568 0.32 -23.29 8.87
N ASN A 569 0.21 -24.36 9.64
CA ASN A 569 -1.08 -24.86 10.10
C ASN A 569 -1.56 -24.12 11.36
N GLN A 570 -2.81 -24.39 11.74
CA GLN A 570 -3.44 -23.70 12.87
C GLN A 570 -2.69 -23.95 14.22
N SER A 571 -2.14 -25.15 14.48
CA SER A 571 -1.37 -25.40 15.72
C SER A 571 -0.10 -24.56 15.81
N GLN A 572 0.58 -24.37 14.69
CA GLN A 572 1.76 -23.52 14.62
C GLN A 572 1.37 -22.05 14.81
N PHE A 573 0.24 -21.63 14.25
CA PHE A 573 -0.24 -20.27 14.42
C PHE A 573 -0.72 -19.97 15.85
N ILE A 574 -1.45 -20.88 16.50
CA ILE A 574 -1.87 -20.67 17.90
C ILE A 574 -0.64 -20.56 18.82
N TYR A 575 0.44 -21.29 18.53
CA TYR A 575 1.70 -21.18 19.25
C TYR A 575 2.31 -19.77 19.10
N LEU A 576 2.28 -19.19 17.90
CA LEU A 576 2.77 -17.83 17.68
C LEU A 576 1.95 -16.78 18.42
N ILE A 577 0.61 -16.83 18.33
CA ILE A 577 -0.25 -15.80 18.97
C ILE A 577 -0.25 -15.90 20.50
N THR A 578 -0.13 -17.12 21.08
CA THR A 578 -0.01 -17.27 22.53
C THR A 578 1.37 -16.84 23.02
N THR A 579 2.45 -17.16 22.29
CA THR A 579 3.79 -16.68 22.61
C THR A 579 3.88 -15.16 22.50
N ALA A 580 3.28 -14.57 21.47
CA ALA A 580 3.18 -13.12 21.33
C ALA A 580 2.40 -12.48 22.48
N THR A 581 1.28 -13.09 22.91
CA THR A 581 0.51 -12.61 24.08
C THR A 581 1.37 -12.63 25.35
N ILE A 582 2.17 -13.67 25.57
CA ILE A 582 3.08 -13.77 26.72
C ILE A 582 4.17 -12.71 26.64
N HIS A 583 4.79 -12.56 25.47
CA HIS A 583 5.84 -11.56 25.23
C HIS A 583 5.33 -10.14 25.48
N ILE A 584 4.12 -9.80 25.02
CA ILE A 584 3.48 -8.51 25.31
C ILE A 584 3.29 -8.34 26.83
N ASN A 585 2.82 -9.36 27.53
CA ASN A 585 2.62 -9.30 28.99
C ASN A 585 3.92 -9.11 29.78
N THR A 586 5.07 -9.49 29.23
CA THR A 586 6.38 -9.42 29.90
C THR A 586 7.32 -8.37 29.29
N ASP A 587 6.80 -7.50 28.41
CA ASP A 587 7.59 -6.53 27.64
C ASP A 587 8.79 -7.16 26.88
N ASP A 588 8.67 -8.42 26.47
CA ASP A 588 9.71 -9.14 25.72
C ASP A 588 9.58 -8.85 24.22
N THR A 589 10.54 -8.12 23.66
CA THR A 589 10.55 -7.76 22.24
C THR A 589 11.30 -8.76 21.35
N SER A 590 11.75 -9.89 21.89
CA SER A 590 12.51 -10.90 21.13
C SER A 590 11.67 -11.55 20.03
N LEU A 591 12.35 -11.99 18.97
CA LEU A 591 11.73 -12.70 17.84
C LEU A 591 11.18 -14.06 18.29
N ILE A 592 10.00 -14.42 17.78
CA ILE A 592 9.33 -15.68 18.09
C ILE A 592 9.60 -16.67 16.96
N SER A 593 10.42 -17.68 17.25
CA SER A 593 10.72 -18.77 16.31
C SER A 593 9.53 -19.72 16.14
N LEU A 594 9.21 -20.05 14.90
CA LEU A 594 8.25 -21.10 14.55
C LEU A 594 8.73 -22.45 15.07
N ILE A 595 7.79 -23.28 15.49
CA ILE A 595 8.05 -24.69 15.81
C ILE A 595 7.23 -25.60 14.89
N ASN A 596 7.75 -26.80 14.65
CA ASN A 596 6.99 -27.84 13.99
C ASN A 596 5.92 -28.40 14.94
N ALA A 597 4.67 -28.36 14.49
CA ALA A 597 3.54 -28.93 15.21
C ALA A 597 2.53 -29.51 14.22
N ASN A 598 1.95 -30.65 14.55
CA ASN A 598 0.88 -31.31 13.81
C ASN A 598 -0.47 -30.60 14.03
N LYS A 599 -1.46 -30.90 13.18
CA LYS A 599 -2.84 -30.41 13.31
C LYS A 599 -3.40 -30.66 14.74
N PRO A 600 -4.28 -29.77 15.25
CA PRO A 600 -4.83 -29.88 16.61
C PRO A 600 -5.59 -31.19 16.80
N GLY A 601 -5.64 -31.69 18.04
CA GLY A 601 -6.50 -32.83 18.39
C GLY A 601 -7.99 -32.45 18.39
N THR A 602 -8.88 -33.44 18.37
CA THR A 602 -10.33 -33.23 18.58
C THR A 602 -10.65 -33.11 20.07
N GLY A 603 -11.53 -32.19 20.44
CA GLY A 603 -12.06 -32.08 21.80
C GLY A 603 -13.53 -31.64 21.79
N ILE A 604 -14.24 -31.96 22.86
CA ILE A 604 -15.65 -31.60 23.03
C ILE A 604 -15.72 -30.35 23.91
N GLU A 605 -16.31 -29.29 23.39
CA GLU A 605 -16.47 -28.05 24.15
C GLU A 605 -17.60 -28.17 25.17
N ALA A 606 -17.36 -27.67 26.38
CA ALA A 606 -18.33 -27.52 27.46
C ALA A 606 -18.17 -26.14 28.12
N LEU A 607 -18.09 -25.10 27.28
CA LEU A 607 -18.01 -23.69 27.68
C LEU A 607 -19.44 -23.15 27.89
N VAL A 608 -19.69 -22.36 28.95
CA VAL A 608 -21.00 -21.72 29.18
C VAL A 608 -21.10 -20.30 28.64
N GLY A 609 -19.97 -19.71 28.26
CA GLY A 609 -19.86 -18.31 27.81
C GLY A 609 -19.76 -17.33 28.98
N GLY A 610 -19.10 -16.20 28.76
CA GLY A 610 -18.82 -15.20 29.80
C GLY A 610 -17.50 -14.46 29.53
N SER A 611 -16.94 -13.88 30.57
CA SER A 611 -15.73 -13.07 30.50
C SER A 611 -14.53 -13.79 31.12
N ILE A 612 -13.36 -13.72 30.46
CA ILE A 612 -12.08 -14.24 30.96
C ILE A 612 -11.14 -13.06 31.24
N LEU A 613 -10.53 -13.07 32.43
CA LEU A 613 -9.63 -12.01 32.88
C LEU A 613 -8.21 -12.15 32.29
N GLN A 614 -7.46 -11.04 32.29
CA GLN A 614 -6.08 -11.00 31.81
C GLN A 614 -5.16 -12.05 32.42
N ASN A 615 -5.13 -12.15 33.73
CA ASN A 615 -4.31 -13.14 34.42
C ASN A 615 -4.66 -14.58 33.98
N GLU A 616 -5.95 -14.87 33.78
CA GLU A 616 -6.43 -16.19 33.35
C GLU A 616 -6.04 -16.49 31.90
N TYR A 617 -6.32 -15.60 30.94
CA TYR A 617 -5.95 -15.89 29.54
C TYR A 617 -4.43 -15.86 29.30
N VAL A 618 -3.65 -15.12 30.10
CA VAL A 618 -2.18 -15.18 30.06
C VAL A 618 -1.67 -16.51 30.61
N ALA A 619 -2.26 -17.03 31.69
CA ALA A 619 -1.98 -18.39 32.16
C ALA A 619 -2.36 -19.45 31.10
N LEU A 620 -3.51 -19.26 30.44
CA LEU A 620 -3.96 -20.11 29.33
C LEU A 620 -2.96 -20.10 28.16
N ALA A 621 -2.46 -18.92 27.78
CA ALA A 621 -1.45 -18.78 26.73
C ALA A 621 -0.19 -19.58 27.07
N ASN A 622 0.31 -19.46 28.31
CA ASN A 622 1.46 -20.23 28.79
C ASN A 622 1.21 -21.74 28.73
N ASN A 623 0.04 -22.20 29.18
CA ASN A 623 -0.33 -23.61 29.15
C ASN A 623 -0.39 -24.17 27.72
N ILE A 624 -1.01 -23.44 26.79
CA ILE A 624 -1.09 -23.81 25.37
C ILE A 624 0.31 -23.87 24.75
N ARG A 625 1.14 -22.83 24.96
CA ARG A 625 2.51 -22.78 24.43
C ARG A 625 3.32 -23.99 24.91
N ASN A 626 3.33 -24.23 26.22
CA ASN A 626 4.10 -25.32 26.82
C ASN A 626 3.59 -26.69 26.36
N TYR A 627 2.27 -26.85 26.21
CA TYR A 627 1.68 -28.07 25.66
C TYR A 627 2.16 -28.34 24.23
N ILE A 628 2.19 -27.33 23.35
CA ILE A 628 2.63 -27.50 21.96
C ILE A 628 4.13 -27.82 21.89
N ILE A 629 4.95 -27.17 22.71
CA ILE A 629 6.39 -27.45 22.78
C ILE A 629 6.64 -28.93 23.13
N ALA A 630 5.92 -29.44 24.13
CA ALA A 630 6.06 -30.81 24.63
C ALA A 630 5.46 -31.86 23.68
N ASN A 631 4.26 -31.61 23.13
CA ASN A 631 3.47 -32.62 22.42
C ASN A 631 3.52 -32.49 20.89
N LYS A 632 4.13 -31.43 20.36
CA LYS A 632 4.18 -31.11 18.92
C LYS A 632 2.79 -31.08 18.25
N LYS A 633 1.76 -30.66 18.99
CA LYS A 633 0.39 -30.41 18.51
C LYS A 633 -0.34 -29.51 19.52
N ALA A 634 -1.34 -28.75 19.07
CA ALA A 634 -2.18 -27.98 19.98
C ALA A 634 -3.18 -28.86 20.76
N PRO A 635 -3.55 -28.46 22.00
CA PRO A 635 -4.58 -29.17 22.76
C PRO A 635 -5.95 -29.02 22.08
N GLY A 636 -6.80 -30.05 22.13
CA GLY A 636 -8.14 -30.02 21.53
C GLY A 636 -9.14 -29.17 22.34
N VAL A 637 -8.95 -29.11 23.66
CA VAL A 637 -9.66 -28.25 24.60
C VAL A 637 -8.70 -27.74 25.67
N VAL A 638 -9.04 -26.63 26.31
CA VAL A 638 -8.34 -26.05 27.45
C VAL A 638 -9.34 -25.69 28.56
N SER A 639 -8.94 -25.88 29.81
CA SER A 639 -9.78 -25.56 30.98
C SER A 639 -9.76 -24.06 31.28
N THR A 640 -10.93 -23.48 31.53
CA THR A 640 -11.12 -22.10 32.01
C THR A 640 -12.09 -22.08 33.19
N SER A 641 -12.23 -20.91 33.84
CA SER A 641 -13.24 -20.64 34.86
C SER A 641 -14.69 -20.82 34.35
N LEU A 642 -14.88 -20.85 33.03
CA LEU A 642 -16.17 -20.99 32.34
C LEU A 642 -16.40 -22.39 31.73
N GLY A 643 -15.50 -23.35 31.98
CA GLY A 643 -15.61 -24.73 31.50
C GLY A 643 -14.51 -25.16 30.53
N GLN A 644 -14.78 -26.17 29.70
CA GLN A 644 -13.83 -26.68 28.70
C GLN A 644 -13.99 -25.91 27.39
N MET A 645 -13.01 -25.07 27.05
CA MET A 645 -12.99 -24.26 25.82
C MET A 645 -12.32 -25.03 24.68
N SER A 646 -12.93 -25.06 23.49
CA SER A 646 -12.31 -25.71 22.32
C SER A 646 -11.12 -24.93 21.80
N TYR A 647 -10.26 -25.66 21.08
CA TYR A 647 -9.18 -25.09 20.29
C TYR A 647 -9.63 -23.90 19.41
N GLN A 648 -10.79 -24.03 18.77
CA GLN A 648 -11.32 -23.02 17.86
C GLN A 648 -11.69 -21.73 18.60
N SER A 649 -12.37 -21.87 19.74
CA SER A 649 -12.69 -20.76 20.63
C SER A 649 -11.42 -20.09 21.17
N SER A 650 -10.40 -20.87 21.57
CA SER A 650 -9.13 -20.33 22.05
C SER A 650 -8.36 -19.57 20.97
N LEU A 651 -8.23 -20.12 19.76
CA LEU A 651 -7.55 -19.44 18.66
C LEU A 651 -8.25 -18.13 18.30
N TYR A 652 -9.59 -18.15 18.20
CA TYR A 652 -10.37 -16.95 17.92
C TYR A 652 -10.23 -15.90 19.03
N MET A 653 -10.25 -16.32 20.30
CA MET A 653 -10.00 -15.43 21.45
C MET A 653 -8.63 -14.75 21.36
N PHE A 654 -7.54 -15.49 21.17
CA PHE A 654 -6.21 -14.89 21.06
C PHE A 654 -6.04 -13.99 19.83
N CYS A 655 -6.74 -14.27 18.73
CA CYS A 655 -6.76 -13.35 17.58
C CYS A 655 -7.45 -12.02 17.92
N ARG A 656 -8.55 -12.06 18.68
CA ARG A 656 -9.24 -10.85 19.16
C ARG A 656 -8.41 -10.10 20.19
N ILE A 657 -7.71 -10.80 21.10
CA ILE A 657 -6.77 -10.18 22.06
C ILE A 657 -5.69 -9.38 21.31
N LEU A 658 -5.03 -9.97 20.31
CA LEU A 658 -4.01 -9.24 19.54
C LEU A 658 -4.58 -8.09 18.71
N ASN A 659 -5.82 -8.21 18.21
CA ASN A 659 -6.53 -7.10 17.57
C ASN A 659 -6.78 -5.93 18.54
N GLN A 660 -7.18 -6.22 19.78
CA GLN A 660 -7.35 -5.20 20.82
C GLN A 660 -6.01 -4.56 21.19
N TYR A 661 -4.96 -5.36 21.43
CA TYR A 661 -3.60 -4.87 21.65
C TYR A 661 -3.12 -3.92 20.55
N ASN A 662 -3.37 -4.25 19.27
CA ASN A 662 -3.02 -3.36 18.17
C ASN A 662 -3.65 -1.96 18.29
N SER A 663 -4.84 -1.88 18.88
CA SER A 663 -5.62 -0.65 19.05
C SER A 663 -5.25 0.11 20.32
N ILE A 664 -5.19 -0.58 21.48
CA ILE A 664 -5.02 0.05 22.80
C ILE A 664 -3.56 0.09 23.27
N LYS A 665 -2.66 -0.63 22.59
CA LYS A 665 -1.23 -0.80 22.92
C LYS A 665 -0.94 -1.47 24.27
N ASP A 666 -1.93 -2.17 24.82
CA ASP A 666 -1.85 -2.98 26.03
C ASP A 666 -2.72 -4.24 25.87
N LEU A 667 -2.55 -5.25 26.72
CA LEU A 667 -3.44 -6.39 26.75
C LEU A 667 -4.79 -6.02 27.40
N PRO A 668 -5.92 -6.54 26.90
CA PRO A 668 -7.24 -6.17 27.42
C PRO A 668 -7.49 -6.78 28.81
N SER A 669 -7.91 -5.99 29.79
CA SER A 669 -8.17 -6.49 31.16
C SER A 669 -9.15 -7.67 31.21
N VAL A 670 -10.05 -7.75 30.22
CA VAL A 670 -11.06 -8.79 30.06
C VAL A 670 -11.35 -9.08 28.59
N VAL A 671 -11.67 -10.32 28.26
CA VAL A 671 -12.14 -10.75 26.93
C VAL A 671 -13.39 -11.61 27.08
N ASN A 672 -14.38 -11.41 26.21
CA ASN A 672 -15.58 -12.23 26.22
C ASN A 672 -15.39 -13.47 25.37
N VAL A 673 -15.91 -14.61 25.83
CA VAL A 673 -15.91 -15.87 25.10
C VAL A 673 -17.31 -16.45 25.10
N LEU A 674 -17.69 -17.06 23.99
CA LEU A 674 -18.95 -17.78 23.83
C LEU A 674 -18.64 -19.17 23.27
N PRO A 675 -19.55 -20.13 23.44
CA PRO A 675 -19.36 -21.46 22.87
C PRO A 675 -19.19 -21.39 21.35
N TRP A 676 -18.36 -22.26 20.78
CA TRP A 676 -18.08 -22.34 19.36
C TRP A 676 -19.34 -22.70 18.57
N LYS A 677 -20.05 -21.67 18.11
CA LYS A 677 -21.26 -21.76 17.29
C LYS A 677 -21.23 -20.64 16.26
N THR A 678 -21.66 -20.91 15.04
CA THR A 678 -21.70 -19.91 13.97
C THR A 678 -22.58 -18.70 14.32
N SER A 679 -23.64 -18.91 15.11
CA SER A 679 -24.52 -17.86 15.64
C SER A 679 -23.84 -16.92 16.63
N ASN A 680 -22.75 -17.36 17.27
CA ASN A 680 -22.01 -16.58 18.27
C ASN A 680 -20.87 -15.76 17.65
N ILE A 681 -20.67 -15.85 16.33
CA ILE A 681 -19.58 -15.19 15.61
C ILE A 681 -20.20 -14.08 14.73
N PRO A 682 -19.74 -12.82 14.80
CA PRO A 682 -18.61 -12.31 15.60
C PRO A 682 -18.93 -12.16 17.10
N ILE A 683 -17.89 -12.22 17.93
CA ILE A 683 -17.96 -11.79 19.34
C ILE A 683 -17.38 -10.38 19.43
N TYR A 684 -18.17 -9.44 19.92
CA TYR A 684 -17.74 -8.06 20.14
C TYR A 684 -17.20 -7.92 21.57
N ASP A 685 -15.91 -7.59 21.68
CA ASP A 685 -15.27 -7.27 22.96
C ASP A 685 -15.40 -5.77 23.28
N THR A 686 -16.62 -5.24 23.21
CA THR A 686 -16.87 -3.84 23.58
C THR A 686 -16.69 -3.71 25.09
N ILE A 687 -15.61 -3.06 25.52
CA ILE A 687 -15.30 -2.79 26.93
C ILE A 687 -15.78 -1.41 27.39
N SER A 688 -16.46 -0.64 26.53
CA SER A 688 -16.90 0.72 26.82
C SER A 688 -18.28 0.99 26.24
N PHE A 689 -19.17 1.57 27.03
CA PHE A 689 -20.55 1.84 26.64
C PHE A 689 -20.89 3.32 26.68
N THR A 690 -21.77 3.76 25.80
CA THR A 690 -22.39 5.09 25.89
C THR A 690 -23.46 5.10 26.98
N THR A 691 -23.78 6.28 27.52
CA THR A 691 -24.88 6.42 28.47
C THR A 691 -26.22 6.00 27.85
N SER A 692 -26.41 6.18 26.54
CA SER A 692 -27.60 5.75 25.79
C SER A 692 -27.77 4.23 25.76
N GLU A 693 -26.70 3.46 25.51
CA GLU A 693 -26.72 1.99 25.53
C GLU A 693 -27.06 1.46 26.92
N ILE A 694 -26.50 2.08 27.96
CA ILE A 694 -26.79 1.73 29.36
C ILE A 694 -28.24 2.08 29.73
N ILE A 695 -28.75 3.24 29.29
CA ILE A 695 -30.16 3.64 29.50
C ILE A 695 -31.10 2.62 28.84
N GLN A 696 -30.83 2.21 27.60
CA GLN A 696 -31.66 1.23 26.90
C GLN A 696 -31.70 -0.10 27.66
N SER A 697 -30.54 -0.56 28.12
CA SER A 697 -30.43 -1.78 28.95
C SER A 697 -31.18 -1.63 30.28
N ALA A 698 -31.13 -0.44 30.90
CA ALA A 698 -31.85 -0.14 32.13
C ALA A 698 -33.38 -0.21 31.94
N VAL A 699 -33.88 0.26 30.79
CA VAL A 699 -35.29 0.17 30.39
C VAL A 699 -35.72 -1.29 30.25
N ASP A 700 -34.87 -2.12 29.64
CA ASP A 700 -35.19 -3.53 29.39
C ASP A 700 -35.16 -4.35 30.70
N VAL A 701 -34.18 -4.10 31.58
CA VAL A 701 -34.14 -4.69 32.93
C VAL A 701 -35.36 -4.25 33.75
N LYS A 702 -35.75 -2.96 33.68
CA LYS A 702 -36.96 -2.48 34.36
C LYS A 702 -38.21 -3.25 33.89
N LYS A 703 -38.41 -3.38 32.57
CA LYS A 703 -39.53 -4.14 31.99
C LYS A 703 -39.50 -5.61 32.44
N PHE A 704 -38.30 -6.23 32.43
CA PHE A 704 -38.12 -7.61 32.85
C PHE A 704 -38.56 -7.83 34.30
N VAL A 705 -38.09 -6.99 35.23
CA VAL A 705 -38.43 -7.11 36.66
C VAL A 705 -39.92 -6.91 36.91
N VAL A 706 -40.53 -5.93 36.22
CA VAL A 706 -41.99 -5.69 36.30
C VAL A 706 -42.79 -6.92 35.85
N GLY A 707 -42.39 -7.56 34.75
CA GLY A 707 -43.12 -8.71 34.19
C GLY A 707 -42.88 -10.05 34.89
N ASN A 708 -41.68 -10.28 35.43
CA ASN A 708 -41.26 -11.63 35.85
C ASN A 708 -41.16 -11.86 37.36
N ALA A 709 -41.20 -10.83 38.20
CA ALA A 709 -41.05 -10.96 39.67
C ALA A 709 -39.66 -11.40 40.17
N TYR A 710 -38.63 -11.41 39.32
CA TYR A 710 -37.24 -11.68 39.70
C TYR A 710 -36.27 -10.87 38.82
N TYR A 711 -34.99 -10.88 39.21
CA TYR A 711 -33.92 -10.13 38.54
C TYR A 711 -33.18 -10.98 37.51
N PRO A 712 -32.81 -10.44 36.34
CA PRO A 712 -32.05 -11.19 35.35
C PRO A 712 -30.63 -11.46 35.88
N GLU A 713 -30.11 -12.68 35.68
CA GLU A 713 -28.76 -13.07 36.09
C GLU A 713 -27.68 -12.40 35.23
N PHE A 714 -27.95 -12.31 33.92
CA PHE A 714 -27.12 -11.61 32.94
C PHE A 714 -27.94 -10.53 32.21
N ILE A 715 -27.31 -9.39 31.98
CA ILE A 715 -27.88 -8.22 31.31
C ILE A 715 -27.12 -8.02 30.00
N THR A 716 -27.84 -7.74 28.92
CA THR A 716 -27.21 -7.37 27.65
C THR A 716 -27.09 -5.85 27.56
N VAL A 717 -25.87 -5.34 27.38
CA VAL A 717 -25.57 -3.93 27.10
C VAL A 717 -24.88 -3.86 25.75
N ASP A 718 -25.54 -3.25 24.75
CA ASP A 718 -25.05 -3.19 23.36
C ASP A 718 -24.55 -4.54 22.80
N GLY A 719 -25.31 -5.61 23.07
CA GLY A 719 -24.94 -6.98 22.65
C GLY A 719 -23.91 -7.68 23.54
N VAL A 720 -23.31 -7.00 24.52
CA VAL A 720 -22.39 -7.60 25.50
C VAL A 720 -23.16 -8.12 26.71
N LEU A 721 -22.95 -9.39 27.07
CA LEU A 721 -23.49 -9.98 28.31
C LEU A 721 -22.63 -9.53 29.51
N VAL A 722 -23.24 -8.84 30.45
CA VAL A 722 -22.65 -8.41 31.72
C VAL A 722 -23.43 -9.00 32.90
N ASN A 723 -22.78 -9.22 34.03
CA ASN A 723 -23.46 -9.67 35.25
C ASN A 723 -24.11 -8.49 36.01
N GLN A 724 -24.88 -8.80 37.06
CA GLN A 724 -25.60 -7.80 37.86
C GLN A 724 -24.70 -6.74 38.51
N ALA A 725 -23.50 -7.11 39.00
CA ALA A 725 -22.59 -6.18 39.67
C ALA A 725 -21.92 -5.23 38.67
N GLN A 726 -21.49 -5.77 37.54
CA GLN A 726 -21.00 -4.99 36.40
C GLN A 726 -22.07 -3.99 35.95
N PHE A 727 -23.32 -4.43 35.81
CA PHE A 727 -24.40 -3.55 35.40
C PHE A 727 -24.71 -2.47 36.45
N LEU A 728 -24.72 -2.78 37.76
CA LEU A 728 -24.88 -1.78 38.82
C LEU A 728 -23.80 -0.68 38.74
N GLN A 729 -22.55 -1.05 38.50
CA GLN A 729 -21.45 -0.10 38.34
C GLN A 729 -21.63 0.80 37.11
N LEU A 730 -22.08 0.22 35.98
CA LEU A 730 -22.41 0.99 34.77
C LEU A 730 -23.54 1.98 35.04
N LEU A 731 -24.61 1.54 35.71
CA LEU A 731 -25.76 2.38 36.07
C LEU A 731 -25.37 3.54 36.99
N ALA A 732 -24.57 3.28 38.03
CA ALA A 732 -24.10 4.29 38.96
C ALA A 732 -23.20 5.33 38.25
N THR A 733 -22.26 4.86 37.43
CA THR A 733 -21.37 5.74 36.67
C THR A 733 -22.13 6.58 35.64
N ALA A 734 -23.08 5.97 34.92
CA ALA A 734 -23.93 6.68 33.98
C ALA A 734 -24.76 7.77 34.68
N THR A 735 -25.27 7.49 35.88
CA THR A 735 -25.99 8.49 36.68
C THR A 735 -25.11 9.70 37.01
N ILE A 736 -23.87 9.48 37.45
CA ILE A 736 -22.92 10.56 37.74
C ILE A 736 -22.58 11.36 36.47
N LYS A 737 -22.31 10.67 35.36
CA LYS A 737 -21.96 11.32 34.09
C LYS A 737 -23.10 12.16 33.51
N LEU A 738 -24.32 11.63 33.53
CA LEU A 738 -25.51 12.37 33.10
C LEU A 738 -25.77 13.61 33.96
N ASN A 739 -25.57 13.51 35.28
CA ASN A 739 -25.64 14.68 36.17
C ASN A 739 -24.61 15.75 35.81
N ASN A 740 -23.40 15.33 35.44
CA ASN A 740 -22.28 16.21 35.11
C ASN A 740 -22.25 16.64 33.63
N LYS A 741 -23.21 16.18 32.81
CA LYS A 741 -23.23 16.36 31.35
C LYS A 741 -21.94 15.87 30.65
N ASP A 742 -21.35 14.81 31.18
CA ASP A 742 -20.18 14.13 30.62
C ASP A 742 -20.63 13.05 29.62
N ASN A 743 -20.24 13.21 28.36
CA ASN A 743 -20.59 12.28 27.27
C ASN A 743 -19.50 11.23 26.98
N SER A 744 -18.44 11.16 27.77
CA SER A 744 -17.39 10.15 27.58
C SER A 744 -17.92 8.74 27.87
N VAL A 745 -17.39 7.75 27.13
CA VAL A 745 -17.76 6.34 27.30
C VAL A 745 -17.44 5.82 28.71
N ILE A 746 -18.21 4.83 29.17
CA ILE A 746 -18.05 4.20 30.48
C ILE A 746 -17.43 2.83 30.28
N TYR A 747 -16.26 2.62 30.87
CA TYR A 747 -15.55 1.34 30.76
C TYR A 747 -16.13 0.31 31.73
N LEU A 748 -16.39 -0.88 31.20
CA LEU A 748 -16.82 -2.06 31.94
C LEU A 748 -15.76 -2.44 32.98
N GLN A 749 -16.21 -2.66 34.22
CA GLN A 749 -15.37 -3.13 35.32
C GLN A 749 -15.59 -4.64 35.57
N ASN A 750 -14.70 -5.28 36.33
CA ASN A 750 -14.77 -6.74 36.58
C ASN A 750 -16.08 -7.18 37.25
N GLY A 751 -16.57 -6.43 38.24
CA GLY A 751 -17.86 -6.61 38.91
C GLY A 751 -18.16 -8.02 39.42
N ILE A 752 -17.93 -8.31 40.70
CA ILE A 752 -18.29 -9.60 41.33
C ILE A 752 -19.64 -9.45 42.05
N VAL A 753 -20.59 -10.36 41.78
CA VAL A 753 -21.94 -10.34 42.37
C VAL A 753 -21.89 -10.73 43.86
N PRO A 754 -22.32 -9.86 44.80
CA PRO A 754 -22.36 -10.19 46.23
C PRO A 754 -23.59 -11.03 46.61
N SER A 755 -23.59 -11.60 47.81
CA SER A 755 -24.85 -12.02 48.45
C SER A 755 -25.69 -10.80 48.80
N SER A 756 -26.98 -10.78 48.43
CA SER A 756 -27.87 -9.67 48.76
C SER A 756 -28.44 -9.82 50.16
N ASP A 757 -28.19 -8.83 51.03
CA ASP A 757 -28.76 -8.79 52.39
C ASP A 757 -30.25 -8.41 52.38
N ARG A 758 -30.95 -8.62 53.50
CA ARG A 758 -32.33 -8.12 53.68
C ARG A 758 -32.31 -6.59 53.79
N ASN A 759 -33.29 -5.93 53.17
CA ASN A 759 -33.46 -4.49 53.29
C ASN A 759 -33.83 -4.08 54.73
N ILE A 760 -33.30 -2.92 55.17
CA ILE A 760 -33.77 -2.18 56.35
C ILE A 760 -34.11 -0.76 55.85
N ILE A 761 -35.19 -0.67 55.05
CA ILE A 761 -35.60 0.59 54.42
C ILE A 761 -36.33 1.46 55.45
N GLY A 762 -35.91 2.71 55.61
CA GLY A 762 -36.80 3.77 56.07
C GLY A 762 -37.51 4.35 54.85
N VAL A 763 -38.84 4.36 54.83
CA VAL A 763 -39.58 4.91 53.67
C VAL A 763 -39.10 6.33 53.37
N GLY A 764 -38.84 6.65 52.10
CA GLY A 764 -38.27 7.96 51.82
C GLY A 764 -38.05 8.32 50.36
N THR A 765 -37.88 9.63 50.14
CA THR A 765 -37.62 10.23 48.82
C THR A 765 -36.14 10.57 48.72
N LEU A 766 -35.44 9.96 47.75
CA LEU A 766 -34.09 10.38 47.38
C LEU A 766 -34.20 11.50 46.34
N VAL A 767 -33.86 12.71 46.73
CA VAL A 767 -33.71 13.85 45.80
C VAL A 767 -32.46 13.67 44.92
N LEU A 768 -32.39 14.40 43.80
CA LEU A 768 -31.27 14.38 42.84
C LEU A 768 -29.88 14.31 43.51
N SER A 769 -29.59 15.22 44.43
CA SER A 769 -28.28 15.26 45.10
C SER A 769 -27.97 13.99 45.89
N ARG A 770 -28.98 13.36 46.50
CA ARG A 770 -28.80 12.19 47.39
C ARG A 770 -28.60 10.90 46.62
N TYR A 771 -29.33 10.67 45.52
CA TYR A 771 -29.07 9.48 44.72
C TYR A 771 -27.82 9.63 43.85
N VAL A 772 -27.40 10.84 43.47
CA VAL A 772 -26.10 11.05 42.82
C VAL A 772 -24.95 10.80 43.79
N GLU A 773 -25.07 11.27 45.04
CA GLU A 773 -24.12 10.95 46.13
C GLU A 773 -24.01 9.43 46.36
N LEU A 774 -25.16 8.75 46.45
CA LEU A 774 -25.19 7.28 46.59
C LEU A 774 -24.54 6.56 45.41
N ALA A 775 -24.68 7.08 44.18
CA ALA A 775 -24.02 6.51 43.00
C ALA A 775 -22.49 6.64 43.10
N GLY A 776 -22.02 7.80 43.59
CA GLY A 776 -20.60 8.01 43.92
C GLY A 776 -20.09 7.00 44.94
N ASN A 777 -20.84 6.80 46.03
CA ASN A 777 -20.48 5.84 47.08
C ASN A 777 -20.41 4.40 46.55
N ILE A 778 -21.31 4.00 45.64
CA ILE A 778 -21.25 2.69 44.98
C ILE A 778 -19.95 2.54 44.19
N ASN A 779 -19.61 3.54 43.37
CA ASN A 779 -18.36 3.50 42.60
C ASN A 779 -17.12 3.44 43.51
N THR A 780 -17.09 4.22 44.58
CA THR A 780 -16.02 4.16 45.58
C THR A 780 -15.94 2.79 46.24
N TYR A 781 -17.08 2.15 46.52
CA TYR A 781 -17.10 0.81 47.10
C TYR A 781 -16.45 -0.23 46.18
N PHE A 782 -16.83 -0.25 44.89
CA PHE A 782 -16.23 -1.13 43.88
C PHE A 782 -14.71 -0.98 43.80
N SER A 783 -14.21 0.26 43.82
CA SER A 783 -12.77 0.55 43.80
C SER A 783 -12.02 0.05 45.03
N ASN A 784 -12.67 -0.02 46.19
CA ASN A 784 -12.03 -0.37 47.47
C ASN A 784 -12.16 -1.86 47.86
N HIS A 785 -12.96 -2.65 47.14
CA HIS A 785 -13.28 -4.04 47.50
C HIS A 785 -13.11 -5.00 46.33
N ASP A 786 -11.99 -4.92 45.60
CA ASP A 786 -11.66 -5.84 44.50
C ASP A 786 -12.78 -6.01 43.46
N GLN A 787 -13.51 -4.92 43.19
CA GLN A 787 -14.66 -4.89 42.28
C GLN A 787 -15.85 -5.77 42.70
N VAL A 788 -15.96 -6.18 43.96
CA VAL A 788 -17.16 -6.79 44.54
C VAL A 788 -18.26 -5.74 44.73
N GLY A 789 -19.47 -6.04 44.27
CA GLY A 789 -20.62 -5.16 44.48
C GLY A 789 -21.00 -5.07 45.96
N PRO A 790 -21.59 -3.94 46.42
CA PRO A 790 -22.02 -3.83 47.81
C PRO A 790 -23.23 -4.72 48.11
N SER A 791 -23.19 -5.51 49.19
CA SER A 791 -24.37 -6.30 49.64
C SER A 791 -25.53 -5.39 50.07
N LYS A 792 -25.20 -4.20 50.62
CA LYS A 792 -26.08 -3.08 50.95
C LYS A 792 -25.30 -1.76 51.02
N MET A 793 -25.99 -0.63 50.90
CA MET A 793 -25.43 0.72 51.03
C MET A 793 -26.30 1.62 51.91
N SER A 794 -25.66 2.39 52.79
CA SER A 794 -26.34 3.41 53.60
C SER A 794 -26.75 4.62 52.77
N SER A 795 -27.93 5.16 53.05
CA SER A 795 -28.48 6.36 52.41
C SER A 795 -29.23 7.23 53.42
N SER A 796 -29.73 8.40 52.98
CA SER A 796 -30.59 9.25 53.81
C SER A 796 -31.96 8.63 54.14
N VAL A 797 -32.30 7.49 53.54
CA VAL A 797 -33.56 6.76 53.74
C VAL A 797 -33.32 5.34 54.30
N GLY A 798 -32.17 5.12 54.95
CA GLY A 798 -31.82 3.82 55.55
C GLY A 798 -30.88 2.98 54.68
N GLU A 799 -30.82 1.66 54.96
CA GLU A 799 -29.94 0.71 54.28
C GLU A 799 -30.65 0.05 53.09
N ILE A 800 -30.07 0.21 51.90
CA ILE A 800 -30.62 -0.29 50.64
C ILE A 800 -29.76 -1.46 50.15
N ASN A 801 -30.34 -2.65 49.98
CA ASN A 801 -29.60 -3.84 49.53
C ASN A 801 -29.23 -3.81 48.03
N PHE A 802 -28.34 -4.71 47.62
CA PHE A 802 -27.81 -4.82 46.26
C PHE A 802 -28.89 -4.79 45.15
N LEU A 803 -29.89 -5.67 45.23
CA LEU A 803 -30.93 -5.79 44.21
C LEU A 803 -31.84 -4.54 44.15
N THR A 804 -32.06 -3.90 45.30
CA THR A 804 -32.82 -2.65 45.37
C THR A 804 -32.03 -1.48 44.79
N LEU A 805 -30.70 -1.42 45.02
CA LEU A 805 -29.82 -0.45 44.36
C LEU A 805 -29.86 -0.62 42.83
N LEU A 806 -29.70 -1.86 42.35
CA LEU A 806 -29.76 -2.20 40.93
C LEU A 806 -31.07 -1.71 40.29
N TYR A 807 -32.21 -2.05 40.88
CA TYR A 807 -33.51 -1.62 40.36
C TYR A 807 -33.73 -0.12 40.46
N THR A 808 -33.26 0.51 41.55
CA THR A 808 -33.37 1.96 41.76
C THR A 808 -32.66 2.72 40.65
N TYR A 809 -31.42 2.36 40.31
CA TYR A 809 -30.72 3.03 39.21
C TYR A 809 -31.26 2.65 37.83
N CYS A 810 -31.82 1.44 37.65
CA CYS A 810 -32.58 1.14 36.44
C CYS A 810 -33.76 2.11 36.27
N ARG A 811 -34.50 2.41 37.35
CA ARG A 811 -35.59 3.39 37.35
C ARG A 811 -35.10 4.82 37.11
N VAL A 812 -34.00 5.23 37.74
CA VAL A 812 -33.40 6.56 37.55
C VAL A 812 -33.06 6.78 36.08
N LEU A 813 -32.32 5.85 35.47
CA LEU A 813 -31.91 5.97 34.06
C LEU A 813 -33.08 5.78 33.09
N SER A 814 -34.03 4.88 33.38
CA SER A 814 -35.25 4.72 32.56
C SER A 814 -36.14 5.97 32.57
N SER A 815 -35.98 6.86 33.55
CA SER A 815 -36.75 8.10 33.68
C SER A 815 -35.99 9.32 33.13
N TYR A 816 -34.80 9.11 32.57
CA TYR A 816 -34.02 10.17 31.93
C TYR A 816 -34.73 10.62 30.65
N GLN A 817 -35.13 11.90 30.63
CA GLN A 817 -35.85 12.51 29.51
C GLN A 817 -35.49 13.99 29.44
N ASN A 818 -35.62 14.61 28.26
CA ASN A 818 -35.32 16.03 28.05
C ASN A 818 -33.92 16.47 28.58
N ASN A 819 -32.94 15.59 28.45
CA ASN A 819 -31.58 15.76 28.96
C ASN A 819 -31.47 16.05 30.47
N ALA A 820 -32.38 15.50 31.28
CA ALA A 820 -32.38 15.65 32.72
C ALA A 820 -32.68 14.33 33.44
N LEU A 821 -31.95 14.10 34.55
CA LEU A 821 -32.27 13.05 35.52
C LEU A 821 -33.54 13.41 36.32
N PRO A 822 -34.29 12.43 36.85
CA PRO A 822 -35.52 12.69 37.61
C PRO A 822 -35.23 13.51 38.88
N ALA A 823 -36.05 14.52 39.18
CA ALA A 823 -35.83 15.38 40.36
C ALA A 823 -35.75 14.60 41.69
N SER A 824 -36.43 13.46 41.77
CA SER A 824 -36.38 12.53 42.90
C SER A 824 -36.80 11.12 42.51
N VAL A 825 -36.40 10.13 43.30
CA VAL A 825 -36.88 8.74 43.24
C VAL A 825 -37.43 8.34 44.61
N ILE A 826 -38.60 7.70 44.62
CA ILE A 826 -39.26 7.21 45.84
C ILE A 826 -38.91 5.74 46.04
N LEU A 827 -38.54 5.40 47.28
CA LEU A 827 -38.40 4.04 47.78
C LEU A 827 -39.58 3.74 48.72
N TYR A 828 -40.35 2.71 48.38
CA TYR A 828 -41.55 2.29 49.10
C TYR A 828 -41.25 1.13 50.05
N LYS A 829 -42.12 0.94 51.05
CA LYS A 829 -42.17 -0.33 51.81
C LYS A 829 -42.40 -1.49 50.82
N PRO A 830 -41.83 -2.67 51.07
CA PRO A 830 -42.28 -3.88 50.40
C PRO A 830 -43.77 -4.09 50.63
N VAL A 831 -44.50 -4.46 49.59
CA VAL A 831 -45.96 -4.66 49.64
C VAL A 831 -46.30 -6.12 49.40
N TYR A 832 -47.05 -6.72 50.32
CA TYR A 832 -47.56 -8.07 50.18
C TYR A 832 -49.08 -8.02 50.10
N ILE A 833 -49.62 -8.44 48.96
CA ILE A 833 -51.06 -8.37 48.69
C ILE A 833 -51.67 -9.74 48.89
N THR A 834 -52.71 -9.81 49.71
CA THR A 834 -53.60 -10.96 49.82
C THR A 834 -54.98 -10.58 49.29
N SER A 835 -55.77 -11.58 48.90
CA SER A 835 -57.12 -11.34 48.43
C SER A 835 -58.05 -12.51 48.73
N ASP A 836 -59.31 -12.20 49.03
CA ASP A 836 -60.39 -13.18 49.00
C ASP A 836 -60.68 -13.66 47.56
N ASN A 837 -61.47 -14.74 47.46
CA ASN A 837 -62.12 -15.19 46.21
C ASN A 837 -63.38 -14.34 45.93
N ILE A 838 -63.21 -13.11 45.49
CA ILE A 838 -64.29 -12.11 45.38
C ILE A 838 -65.30 -12.45 44.28
N TYR A 839 -64.86 -12.99 43.14
CA TYR A 839 -65.73 -13.22 41.98
C TYR A 839 -66.18 -14.69 41.79
N ASN A 840 -66.20 -15.48 42.89
CA ASN A 840 -66.61 -16.88 42.99
C ASN A 840 -65.69 -17.87 42.22
N SER A 841 -64.98 -18.71 42.98
CA SER A 841 -63.91 -19.61 42.52
C SER A 841 -64.34 -20.71 41.55
N VAL A 842 -65.64 -20.93 41.33
CA VAL A 842 -66.14 -22.02 40.47
C VAL A 842 -66.43 -21.56 39.03
N LYS A 843 -66.62 -20.25 38.78
CA LYS A 843 -67.05 -19.76 37.46
C LYS A 843 -65.95 -19.03 36.66
N ASP A 844 -64.97 -18.41 37.31
CA ASP A 844 -63.86 -17.73 36.61
C ASP A 844 -62.65 -17.44 37.55
N PRO A 845 -61.86 -18.46 37.96
CA PRO A 845 -60.72 -18.30 38.87
C PRO A 845 -59.62 -17.36 38.33
N ALA A 846 -59.64 -17.04 37.03
CA ALA A 846 -58.67 -16.14 36.43
C ALA A 846 -58.86 -14.68 36.86
N LYS A 847 -60.06 -14.24 37.24
CA LYS A 847 -60.34 -12.80 37.49
C LYS A 847 -59.64 -12.23 38.72
N ASP A 848 -59.68 -12.94 39.85
CA ASP A 848 -59.00 -12.49 41.08
C ASP A 848 -57.48 -12.56 40.90
N GLN A 849 -56.98 -13.59 40.21
CA GLN A 849 -55.56 -13.71 39.86
C GLN A 849 -55.09 -12.60 38.91
N VAL A 850 -55.89 -12.26 37.90
CA VAL A 850 -55.62 -11.14 36.97
C VAL A 850 -55.65 -9.81 37.71
N ARG A 851 -56.60 -9.57 38.62
CA ARG A 851 -56.62 -8.36 39.47
C ARG A 851 -55.33 -8.26 40.27
N MET A 852 -54.96 -9.33 40.99
CA MET A 852 -53.77 -9.35 41.83
C MET A 852 -52.50 -9.14 41.00
N ASN A 853 -52.33 -9.86 39.89
CA ASN A 853 -51.17 -9.70 39.00
C ASN A 853 -51.10 -8.29 38.40
N SER A 854 -52.24 -7.71 38.00
CA SER A 854 -52.30 -6.35 37.45
C SER A 854 -51.94 -5.32 38.51
N LEU A 855 -52.45 -5.47 39.74
CA LEU A 855 -52.15 -4.58 40.85
C LEU A 855 -50.66 -4.63 41.22
N VAL A 856 -50.11 -5.85 41.36
CA VAL A 856 -48.66 -6.06 41.56
C VAL A 856 -47.85 -5.42 40.45
N SER A 857 -48.26 -5.57 39.19
CA SER A 857 -47.58 -4.95 38.04
C SER A 857 -47.60 -3.41 38.11
N ILE A 858 -48.73 -2.80 38.48
CA ILE A 858 -48.85 -1.34 38.63
C ILE A 858 -47.91 -0.85 39.74
N LEU A 859 -47.90 -1.53 40.89
CA LEU A 859 -47.05 -1.18 42.02
C LEU A 859 -45.56 -1.35 41.71
N ARG A 860 -45.17 -2.45 41.04
CA ARG A 860 -43.78 -2.65 40.60
C ARG A 860 -43.32 -1.62 39.59
N ASN A 861 -44.20 -1.21 38.68
CA ASN A 861 -43.90 -0.14 37.73
C ASN A 861 -43.70 1.21 38.44
N ALA A 862 -44.43 1.46 39.52
CA ALA A 862 -44.21 2.62 40.40
C ALA A 862 -42.91 2.51 41.22
N GLY A 863 -42.36 1.30 41.37
CA GLY A 863 -41.08 1.03 42.03
C GLY A 863 -41.18 0.34 43.37
N VAL A 864 -42.34 -0.23 43.69
CA VAL A 864 -42.57 -1.01 44.90
C VAL A 864 -42.07 -2.43 44.71
N ASP A 865 -41.42 -2.99 45.74
CA ASP A 865 -41.19 -4.43 45.81
C ASP A 865 -42.49 -5.14 46.22
N ALA A 866 -43.39 -5.31 45.24
CA ALA A 866 -44.74 -5.84 45.46
C ALA A 866 -44.83 -7.34 45.15
N TYR A 867 -45.56 -8.08 45.98
CA TYR A 867 -45.79 -9.53 45.85
C TYR A 867 -47.27 -9.85 46.01
N GLY A 868 -47.83 -10.63 45.08
CA GLY A 868 -49.12 -11.28 45.28
C GLY A 868 -48.92 -12.51 46.15
N PHE A 869 -49.15 -12.40 47.45
CA PHE A 869 -48.82 -13.45 48.43
C PHE A 869 -49.75 -14.66 48.28
N GLY A 870 -51.05 -14.42 48.05
CA GLY A 870 -52.00 -15.50 47.86
C GLY A 870 -53.43 -15.02 47.70
N ILE A 871 -54.25 -15.86 47.05
CA ILE A 871 -55.70 -15.67 46.91
C ILE A 871 -56.40 -16.82 47.61
N GLY A 872 -57.42 -16.50 48.40
CA GLY A 872 -58.30 -17.46 49.04
C GLY A 872 -58.43 -17.28 50.54
N PRO A 873 -59.13 -18.21 51.21
CA PRO A 873 -59.39 -18.10 52.65
C PRO A 873 -58.10 -18.07 53.46
N ASP A 874 -58.13 -17.31 54.56
CA ASP A 874 -57.05 -17.17 55.55
C ASP A 874 -55.70 -16.61 55.06
N MET A 875 -55.61 -16.16 53.80
CA MET A 875 -54.36 -15.60 53.26
C MET A 875 -53.90 -14.35 54.01
N GLN A 876 -54.83 -13.53 54.49
CA GLN A 876 -54.58 -12.35 55.33
C GLN A 876 -53.88 -12.71 56.66
N ASN A 877 -54.11 -13.91 57.20
CA ASN A 877 -53.39 -14.41 58.38
C ASN A 877 -52.09 -15.13 57.98
N ALA A 878 -52.08 -15.85 56.86
CA ALA A 878 -50.93 -16.61 56.38
C ALA A 878 -49.72 -15.70 56.05
N VAL A 879 -49.97 -14.54 55.46
CA VAL A 879 -48.92 -13.54 55.15
C VAL A 879 -48.23 -13.02 56.40
N LEU A 880 -48.98 -12.75 57.48
CA LEU A 880 -48.43 -12.22 58.72
C LEU A 880 -47.58 -13.25 59.48
N ARG A 881 -47.95 -14.54 59.37
CA ARG A 881 -47.23 -15.67 59.98
C ARG A 881 -45.96 -16.09 59.24
N ASN A 882 -45.77 -15.64 58.00
CA ASN A 882 -44.65 -16.05 57.18
C ASN A 882 -43.37 -15.28 57.57
N SER A 883 -42.32 -16.02 57.96
CA SER A 883 -41.03 -15.44 58.40
C SER A 883 -40.21 -14.81 57.26
N SER A 884 -40.55 -15.09 56.01
CA SER A 884 -39.97 -14.45 54.82
C SER A 884 -40.57 -13.07 54.54
N VAL A 885 -41.77 -12.77 55.05
CA VAL A 885 -42.39 -11.44 54.93
C VAL A 885 -41.69 -10.50 55.90
N GLN A 886 -41.10 -9.43 55.37
CA GLN A 886 -40.25 -8.51 56.15
C GLN A 886 -41.06 -7.80 57.26
N GLN A 887 -40.43 -7.58 58.42
CA GLN A 887 -40.99 -6.70 59.45
C GLN A 887 -40.92 -5.25 58.93
N GLY A 888 -41.99 -4.47 59.08
CA GLY A 888 -42.10 -3.13 58.47
C GLY A 888 -42.61 -3.11 57.02
N ALA A 889 -42.95 -4.26 56.44
CA ALA A 889 -43.67 -4.32 55.17
C ALA A 889 -45.13 -3.86 55.32
N LEU A 890 -45.72 -3.38 54.22
CA LEU A 890 -47.14 -3.12 54.12
C LEU A 890 -47.85 -4.39 53.61
N VAL A 891 -48.79 -4.89 54.39
CA VAL A 891 -49.66 -6.00 54.01
C VAL A 891 -50.99 -5.42 53.56
N VAL A 892 -51.40 -5.73 52.33
CA VAL A 892 -52.64 -5.24 51.73
C VAL A 892 -53.61 -6.41 51.62
N ASP A 893 -54.73 -6.34 52.34
CA ASP A 893 -55.73 -7.41 52.34
C ASP A 893 -56.99 -6.96 51.59
N ILE A 894 -57.30 -7.63 50.48
CA ILE A 894 -58.42 -7.28 49.60
C ILE A 894 -59.61 -8.21 49.88
N TYR A 895 -60.66 -7.67 50.48
CA TYR A 895 -61.83 -8.41 50.93
C TYR A 895 -63.00 -8.35 49.94
N GLY A 896 -63.65 -9.51 49.78
CA GLY A 896 -64.89 -9.65 49.00
C GLY A 896 -66.17 -9.61 49.84
N GLY A 897 -66.04 -9.63 51.17
CA GLY A 897 -67.12 -9.54 52.14
C GLY A 897 -66.68 -8.82 53.40
N ALA A 898 -67.60 -8.10 54.05
CA ALA A 898 -67.33 -7.48 55.34
C ALA A 898 -67.72 -8.43 56.48
N CYS A 899 -66.76 -8.80 57.34
CA CYS A 899 -66.99 -9.67 58.49
C CYS A 899 -66.65 -8.93 59.80
N ALA A 900 -67.66 -8.74 60.66
CA ALA A 900 -67.49 -8.10 61.95
C ALA A 900 -66.47 -8.84 62.84
N GLY A 901 -66.46 -10.18 62.80
CA GLY A 901 -65.46 -10.99 63.50
C GLY A 901 -64.05 -10.78 63.00
N THR A 902 -63.83 -10.70 61.69
CA THR A 902 -62.51 -10.41 61.12
C THR A 902 -62.00 -9.05 61.56
N ILE A 903 -62.84 -8.01 61.48
CA ILE A 903 -62.49 -6.65 61.91
C ILE A 903 -62.17 -6.61 63.41
N TYR A 904 -63.00 -7.26 64.23
CA TYR A 904 -62.80 -7.31 65.67
C TYR A 904 -61.55 -8.11 66.07
N ALA A 905 -61.22 -9.19 65.36
CA ALA A 905 -60.03 -9.99 65.62
C ALA A 905 -58.72 -9.21 65.38
N MET A 906 -58.71 -8.22 64.49
CA MET A 906 -57.51 -7.42 64.17
C MET A 906 -56.94 -6.67 65.38
N ILE A 907 -57.77 -6.32 66.37
CA ILE A 907 -57.30 -5.67 67.60
C ILE A 907 -56.89 -6.65 68.70
N GLY A 908 -57.18 -7.95 68.52
CA GLY A 908 -56.87 -8.99 69.49
C GLY A 908 -55.36 -9.25 69.63
N SER A 909 -54.94 -9.66 70.82
CA SER A 909 -53.51 -9.93 71.13
C SER A 909 -52.87 -10.95 70.20
N TYR A 910 -53.62 -11.94 69.74
CA TYR A 910 -53.14 -12.93 68.75
C TYR A 910 -52.78 -12.27 67.42
N TYR A 911 -53.68 -11.46 66.85
CA TYR A 911 -53.47 -10.80 65.57
C TYR A 911 -52.33 -9.79 65.66
N GLN A 912 -52.28 -8.99 66.72
CA GLN A 912 -51.19 -8.05 66.97
C GLN A 912 -49.83 -8.76 67.10
N GLY A 913 -49.80 -9.94 67.72
CA GLY A 913 -48.60 -10.77 67.83
C GLY A 913 -48.07 -11.28 66.49
N ILE A 914 -48.95 -11.77 65.60
CA ILE A 914 -48.52 -12.24 64.27
C ILE A 914 -48.25 -11.09 63.29
N LYS A 915 -48.96 -9.96 63.42
CA LYS A 915 -48.72 -8.73 62.65
C LYS A 915 -47.32 -8.20 62.90
N GLY A 916 -46.91 -8.13 64.17
CA GLY A 916 -45.63 -7.57 64.57
C GLY A 916 -45.51 -6.10 64.12
N ALA A 917 -44.36 -5.72 63.58
CA ALA A 917 -44.08 -4.36 63.10
C ALA A 917 -44.61 -4.07 61.68
N ARG A 918 -45.34 -5.01 61.07
CA ARG A 918 -45.94 -4.82 59.74
C ARG A 918 -47.16 -3.93 59.84
N GLU A 919 -47.44 -3.20 58.76
CA GLU A 919 -48.66 -2.42 58.60
C GLU A 919 -49.68 -3.23 57.82
N VAL A 920 -50.96 -3.03 58.13
CA VAL A 920 -52.06 -3.73 57.45
C VAL A 920 -52.99 -2.68 56.88
N TYR A 921 -53.19 -2.75 55.58
CA TYR A 921 -54.11 -1.90 54.83
C TYR A 921 -55.19 -2.76 54.20
N SER A 922 -56.44 -2.51 54.57
CA SER A 922 -57.54 -3.34 54.12
C SER A 922 -58.33 -2.66 53.01
N ILE A 923 -58.74 -3.41 52.00
CA ILE A 923 -59.50 -2.90 50.85
C ILE A 923 -60.77 -3.73 50.69
N TRP A 924 -61.95 -3.12 50.77
CA TRP A 924 -63.24 -3.78 50.55
C TRP A 924 -63.78 -3.40 49.18
N ILE A 925 -63.97 -4.40 48.31
CA ILE A 925 -64.57 -4.21 46.99
C ILE A 925 -66.09 -4.29 47.12
N SER A 926 -66.78 -3.15 47.05
CA SER A 926 -68.23 -3.01 47.22
C SER A 926 -68.91 -2.49 45.94
N PRO A 927 -69.84 -3.26 45.32
CA PRO A 927 -70.16 -4.67 45.58
C PRO A 927 -69.04 -5.64 45.13
N PRO A 928 -68.96 -6.89 45.65
CA PRO A 928 -69.98 -7.58 46.44
C PRO A 928 -69.89 -7.40 47.96
N ALA A 929 -68.78 -6.86 48.50
CA ALA A 929 -68.68 -6.59 49.93
C ALA A 929 -69.72 -5.55 50.35
N TRP A 930 -70.14 -5.57 51.62
CA TRP A 930 -70.89 -4.45 52.18
C TRP A 930 -69.96 -3.25 52.36
N ASP A 931 -70.46 -2.07 52.02
CA ASP A 931 -69.78 -0.81 52.32
C ASP A 931 -69.80 -0.59 53.83
N ILE A 932 -68.65 -0.83 54.48
CA ILE A 932 -68.52 -0.72 55.93
C ILE A 932 -68.69 0.71 56.44
N THR A 933 -68.66 1.73 55.57
CA THR A 933 -68.92 3.14 55.94
C THR A 933 -70.41 3.49 55.88
N ASN A 934 -71.20 2.69 55.17
CA ASN A 934 -72.62 2.93 54.98
C ASN A 934 -73.40 1.61 54.80
N LEU A 935 -73.58 0.90 55.92
CA LEU A 935 -74.17 -0.42 55.92
C LEU A 935 -75.68 -0.40 55.66
N PRO A 936 -76.23 -1.41 54.97
CA PRO A 936 -77.66 -1.49 54.67
C PRO A 936 -78.54 -1.65 55.92
N THR A 937 -77.96 -2.11 57.02
CA THR A 937 -78.57 -2.28 58.36
C THR A 937 -78.72 -0.97 59.12
N LYS A 938 -78.20 0.15 58.62
CA LYS A 938 -78.23 1.44 59.33
C LYS A 938 -79.64 1.91 59.66
N ALA A 939 -80.59 1.71 58.74
CA ALA A 939 -81.99 2.07 58.94
C ALA A 939 -82.68 1.20 60.00
N THR A 940 -82.40 -0.11 60.03
CA THR A 940 -82.97 -1.05 61.01
C THR A 940 -82.37 -0.90 62.41
N ASN A 941 -81.22 -0.22 62.53
CA ASN A 941 -80.51 0.02 63.79
C ASN A 941 -80.56 1.48 64.24
N GLY A 942 -81.65 2.19 63.96
CA GLY A 942 -81.87 3.56 64.46
C GLY A 942 -80.83 4.58 63.99
N GLY A 943 -80.22 4.36 62.81
CA GLY A 943 -79.18 5.23 62.25
C GLY A 943 -77.75 4.83 62.61
N VAL A 944 -77.54 3.83 63.47
CA VAL A 944 -76.20 3.30 63.80
C VAL A 944 -75.68 2.42 62.67
N ASN A 945 -74.43 2.64 62.25
CA ASN A 945 -73.79 1.87 61.19
C ASN A 945 -73.36 0.48 61.71
N PHE A 946 -74.31 -0.44 61.88
CA PHE A 946 -74.07 -1.73 62.56
C PHE A 946 -73.76 -2.87 61.59
N LEU A 947 -72.59 -3.52 61.72
CA LEU A 947 -72.23 -4.71 60.95
C LEU A 947 -72.57 -5.97 61.77
N PRO A 948 -73.64 -6.71 61.44
CA PRO A 948 -73.96 -7.97 62.11
C PRO A 948 -72.86 -9.01 61.90
N ARG A 949 -72.78 -9.96 62.82
CA ARG A 949 -71.95 -11.17 62.69
C ARG A 949 -72.15 -11.83 61.32
N ALA A 950 -71.05 -12.13 60.65
CA ALA A 950 -71.08 -12.87 59.39
C ALA A 950 -71.50 -14.33 59.63
N ARG A 951 -72.16 -14.95 58.64
CA ARG A 951 -72.67 -16.33 58.78
C ARG A 951 -71.56 -17.37 59.00
N ASP A 952 -70.38 -17.08 58.49
CA ASP A 952 -69.18 -17.89 58.53
C ASP A 952 -68.20 -17.46 59.65
N ASP A 953 -68.59 -16.52 60.52
CA ASP A 953 -67.86 -16.20 61.73
C ASP A 953 -68.06 -17.28 62.81
N THR A 954 -67.38 -18.41 62.62
CA THR A 954 -67.33 -19.53 63.57
C THR A 954 -66.15 -19.44 64.54
N PHE A 955 -65.36 -18.35 64.48
CA PHE A 955 -64.14 -18.18 65.27
C PHE A 955 -64.30 -17.16 66.41
N SER A 956 -65.21 -16.20 66.28
CA SER A 956 -65.48 -15.24 67.35
C SER A 956 -66.45 -15.83 68.37
N LYS A 957 -66.05 -15.93 69.64
CA LYS A 957 -66.93 -16.45 70.71
C LYS A 957 -68.13 -15.52 70.98
N TYR A 958 -67.92 -14.21 70.94
CA TYR A 958 -68.94 -13.15 71.03
C TYR A 958 -68.38 -11.90 70.36
N LEU A 959 -69.25 -11.07 69.79
CA LEU A 959 -68.90 -9.74 69.27
C LEU A 959 -69.35 -8.65 70.27
N PRO A 960 -68.70 -7.48 70.30
CA PRO A 960 -68.84 -6.52 71.38
C PRO A 960 -70.20 -5.80 71.41
N ASP A 961 -70.89 -5.72 70.28
CA ASP A 961 -72.13 -4.97 70.13
C ASP A 961 -73.32 -5.87 69.78
N TRP A 962 -74.53 -5.40 70.10
CA TRP A 962 -75.78 -6.04 69.71
C TRP A 962 -76.64 -5.09 68.88
N GLY A 963 -77.28 -5.63 67.85
CA GLY A 963 -78.17 -4.90 66.96
C GLY A 963 -79.09 -5.85 66.19
N TYR A 964 -79.64 -5.37 65.08
CA TYR A 964 -80.52 -6.11 64.19
C TYR A 964 -79.85 -6.32 62.84
N ASP A 965 -79.95 -7.54 62.31
CA ASP A 965 -79.48 -7.86 60.96
C ASP A 965 -80.36 -7.21 59.87
N PHE A 966 -80.03 -7.46 58.61
CA PHE A 966 -80.77 -6.93 57.46
C PHE A 966 -82.26 -7.36 57.43
N TYR A 967 -82.60 -8.48 58.10
CA TYR A 967 -83.96 -9.00 58.19
C TYR A 967 -84.68 -8.56 59.47
N GLY A 968 -84.07 -7.69 60.28
CA GLY A 968 -84.63 -7.21 61.54
C GLY A 968 -84.53 -8.22 62.68
N LYS A 969 -83.65 -9.22 62.61
CA LYS A 969 -83.43 -10.21 63.68
C LYS A 969 -82.28 -9.77 64.60
N PRO A 970 -82.41 -9.93 65.93
CA PRO A 970 -81.30 -9.66 66.84
C PRO A 970 -80.07 -10.49 66.50
N SER A 971 -78.90 -9.85 66.43
CA SER A 971 -77.60 -10.46 66.22
C SER A 971 -76.55 -9.68 66.99
N ASP A 972 -75.52 -10.35 67.50
CA ASP A 972 -74.29 -9.66 67.89
C ASP A 972 -73.53 -9.22 66.62
N GLY A 973 -72.64 -8.24 66.75
CA GLY A 973 -71.98 -7.56 65.64
C GLY A 973 -71.04 -6.47 66.11
N LEU A 974 -70.75 -5.51 65.22
CA LEU A 974 -69.85 -4.40 65.48
C LEU A 974 -70.49 -3.07 65.06
N ASN A 975 -70.58 -2.12 65.99
CA ASN A 975 -71.05 -0.77 65.73
C ASN A 975 -69.95 0.06 65.07
N ASN A 976 -70.30 0.77 63.99
CA ASN A 976 -69.43 1.67 63.23
C ASN A 976 -68.06 1.04 62.91
N PRO A 977 -68.04 -0.08 62.15
CA PRO A 977 -66.81 -0.85 61.90
C PRO A 977 -65.71 -0.02 61.22
N ASP A 978 -66.10 0.99 60.43
CA ASP A 978 -65.22 2.00 59.83
C ASP A 978 -64.50 2.83 60.90
N LEU A 979 -65.26 3.43 61.83
CA LEU A 979 -64.68 4.20 62.93
C LEU A 979 -63.86 3.32 63.87
N PHE A 980 -64.29 2.06 64.06
CA PHE A 980 -63.58 1.08 64.87
C PHE A 980 -62.19 0.75 64.32
N LEU A 981 -62.05 0.53 63.01
CA LEU A 981 -60.74 0.30 62.39
C LEU A 981 -59.83 1.53 62.54
N ASN A 982 -60.35 2.71 62.23
CA ASN A 982 -59.60 3.97 62.31
C ASN A 982 -59.11 4.25 63.74
N SER A 983 -59.95 4.06 64.76
CA SER A 983 -59.58 4.32 66.15
C SER A 983 -58.50 3.35 66.68
N HIS A 984 -58.29 2.23 66.01
CA HIS A 984 -57.29 1.23 66.36
C HIS A 984 -56.10 1.17 65.39
N GLY A 985 -55.93 2.21 64.56
CA GLY A 985 -54.75 2.39 63.71
C GLY A 985 -54.71 1.50 62.47
N PHE A 986 -55.87 1.06 61.98
CA PHE A 986 -55.97 0.33 60.72
C PHE A 986 -56.57 1.22 59.62
N ASN A 987 -55.73 1.61 58.67
CA ASN A 987 -56.15 2.33 57.48
C ASN A 987 -56.82 1.39 56.48
N PHE A 988 -57.74 1.94 55.69
CA PHE A 988 -58.73 1.12 55.03
C PHE A 988 -59.34 1.84 53.80
N LEU A 989 -59.77 1.10 52.77
CA LEU A 989 -60.39 1.63 51.54
C LEU A 989 -61.65 0.86 51.16
N VAL A 990 -62.78 1.55 50.98
CA VAL A 990 -63.96 1.00 50.30
C VAL A 990 -63.99 1.51 48.86
N THR A 991 -64.12 0.61 47.89
CA THR A 991 -64.04 0.95 46.46
C THR A 991 -64.88 0.02 45.60
N SER A 992 -65.22 0.44 44.38
CA SER A 992 -65.83 -0.41 43.36
C SER A 992 -64.84 -1.38 42.68
N GLY A 993 -63.57 -1.36 43.10
CA GLY A 993 -62.53 -2.27 42.60
C GLY A 993 -61.71 -1.75 41.41
N ASN A 994 -61.68 -0.44 41.18
CA ASN A 994 -60.82 0.16 40.15
C ASN A 994 -59.33 -0.05 40.48
N LEU A 995 -58.59 -0.71 39.58
CA LEU A 995 -57.19 -1.11 39.77
C LEU A 995 -56.25 0.05 40.05
N GLN A 996 -56.34 1.14 39.27
CA GLN A 996 -55.43 2.28 39.43
C GLN A 996 -55.73 3.02 40.74
N TYR A 997 -57.00 3.19 41.07
CA TYR A 997 -57.41 3.84 42.32
C TYR A 997 -56.93 3.06 43.56
N MET A 998 -57.05 1.73 43.55
CA MET A 998 -56.48 0.87 44.59
C MET A 998 -54.96 1.00 44.65
N ALA A 999 -54.29 0.97 43.50
CA ALA A 999 -52.84 1.10 43.44
C ALA A 999 -52.35 2.44 44.00
N ASP A 1000 -53.00 3.56 43.68
CA ASP A 1000 -52.63 4.89 44.15
C ASP A 1000 -52.72 5.00 45.68
N HIS A 1001 -53.73 4.37 46.28
CA HIS A 1001 -53.89 4.32 47.74
C HIS A 1001 -52.88 3.38 48.40
N ILE A 1002 -52.62 2.22 47.80
CA ILE A 1002 -51.55 1.33 48.29
C ILE A 1002 -50.18 2.02 48.21
N LEU A 1003 -49.91 2.79 47.15
CA LEU A 1003 -48.68 3.56 47.01
C LEU A 1003 -48.58 4.67 48.06
N TYR A 1004 -49.69 5.30 48.42
CA TYR A 1004 -49.75 6.28 49.49
C TYR A 1004 -49.36 5.63 50.82
N GLU A 1005 -50.02 4.53 51.20
CA GLU A 1005 -49.74 3.79 52.43
C GLU A 1005 -48.31 3.21 52.45
N ALA A 1006 -47.80 2.75 51.30
CA ALA A 1006 -46.44 2.23 51.21
C ALA A 1006 -45.38 3.34 51.27
N LYS A 1007 -45.78 4.61 51.16
CA LYS A 1007 -44.92 5.81 51.21
C LYS A 1007 -44.96 6.53 52.56
N THR A 1008 -46.08 6.44 53.29
CA THR A 1008 -46.23 6.95 54.67
C THR A 1008 -45.69 5.96 55.66
#